data_AF-A0A8H5BEZ8-F1
#
_entry.id   AF-A0A8H5BEZ8-F1
#
_cell.length_a   1.000
_cell.length_b   1.000
_cell.length_c   1.000
_cell.angle_alpha   90.00
_cell.angle_beta   90.00
_cell.angle_gamma   90.00
#
_symmetry.space_group_name_H-M   'P 1'
#
loop_
_entity.id
_entity.type
_entity.pdbx_description
1 polymer ?
#
loop_
_entity_poly.entity_id
_entity_poly.type
_entity_poly.pdbx_seq_one_letter_code
_entity_poly.pdbx_strand_id
1 'polypeptide(L)'
;MGLLGWNTLQPHNNTAAILYPAPVRVSSIRVFPTGAQPFANSLETVATTEPEAFFLDVFFNAYSTRPPAAHEKPVVKNALAPTRIVFAGGTTEYTVDMGSEVSTEYALKLWSADEQQYATRLIIFRGDFESLSVAIYGETVADTPEVDEYKPSQLPADEPIPLSPSIDLGNSFTPTSLAEQLLTLLPVTPSLPLVSRLVFSLKPEQEDWDDPDFPYLYADLDDHSVLDLEGLVQSITRPIKDDVSSESLVAFATRMHDDLGSNPSDDAYFVAKLLTKAASQQTRFSKILLEHIDLPAVFNEESLDDTTVLCLRDAVANVEIARYFSSDEPFIKALEEMRASSRTEPSVQKALNKLFARLHGWQTFENALSVPEGDFNASADFLEDITMGEHSLGCWLECMLTHDNLISKLAATPVPNPKRLPPLLFHRRQQDVSHVQFITFVRAVLGVCAVLADLAWADSIGNNACRERALGVLTLWQNVDGYREIVNHCLLLRQLTKRLGWNKSDDVPSKSAVLAERLLVTLGKDPRSMLREHMVETVLSLEPPFAFIEAEEMLELGKLARVVRDGISSAAEELAYKSLRPFSLRRLRVLRLSMAIVQEELTYDDGELHVLETFWDERSQGICPTLIPLLRDIADDLHHHFILVSSVQMNQPLAELLLRSADDLLHLILRFVFAYPLASRDLRNLANAIVTLYMCAQQATTQFSPHSTTYLAAQTMQTTCTSALSTLLNPASRKDTENLDQEVILRSVLGCANQSGGRDPVAHIRQLYNLLDTTLPRAQALVPNGDSGATHSSSYSIASILPKILYELETFVHLLDPEKRAECIGRLDSVDNDETGVAEWLLVEELKQLSAILDDLSTSRISEGDRLVVWRYQVSSYIQFLEVLVTSPSTANWAISSLTSNPDLSQYLADCISLLLNTHLSSPHLTRLTEFLSKHSDKFESDPQFDMMILILRNTSQDPTSVAALAAVPVILRGQPEATIAEECNLVRREICKVFVIFQRQTGPLPTEAAETLLQILEWLSANEDNRYSRLTGLSVEALTELYGKIYSAIPSERHDSLQVVEAKLTVDEDEIIAQEPVELPSPTGFVMPLHAVEDLLSMKPFEPSTPKNGTKTPDILGVVISPPTAILRSPAATGLTKTYVNNDFRQLRQVQSARLNTSRLPSTHVDVSFIRRAQFLEMLTETQDFALLENPAPEMLLAPAMHLDPSPIVEYQDIIPGL
;
A
#
# COMPACT_ATOMS: atom_id res chain seq x y z
N MET A 1 30.84 -16.22 -0.53
CA MET A 1 30.87 -17.26 0.54
C MET A 1 32.17 -18.05 0.43
N GLY A 2 32.83 -18.36 1.54
CA GLY A 2 34.07 -19.17 1.56
C GLY A 2 33.77 -20.67 1.61
N LEU A 3 34.61 -21.50 1.01
CA LEU A 3 34.56 -22.96 1.17
C LEU A 3 35.22 -23.34 2.51
N LEU A 4 34.45 -23.90 3.44
CA LEU A 4 34.95 -24.39 4.73
C LEU A 4 35.63 -25.77 4.60
N GLY A 5 35.16 -26.61 3.68
CA GLY A 5 35.79 -27.90 3.42
C GLY A 5 35.12 -28.72 2.32
N TRP A 6 35.91 -29.56 1.66
CA TRP A 6 35.49 -30.61 0.74
C TRP A 6 35.78 -31.96 1.39
N ASN A 7 34.77 -32.83 1.54
CA ASN A 7 34.94 -34.14 2.18
C ASN A 7 34.18 -35.23 1.41
N THR A 8 34.79 -36.42 1.32
CA THR A 8 34.09 -37.66 0.95
C THR A 8 33.93 -38.50 2.21
N LEU A 9 32.69 -38.61 2.68
CA LEU A 9 32.33 -39.29 3.92
C LEU A 9 31.97 -40.75 3.65
N GLN A 10 32.49 -41.66 4.47
CA GLN A 10 32.05 -43.05 4.55
C GLN A 10 31.41 -43.28 5.91
N PRO A 11 30.16 -43.77 5.98
CA PRO A 11 29.48 -43.89 7.26
C PRO A 11 29.93 -45.12 8.04
N HIS A 12 29.89 -44.99 9.36
CA HIS A 12 30.00 -46.08 10.33
C HIS A 12 28.64 -46.22 11.02
N ASN A 13 27.96 -47.37 10.87
CA ASN A 13 26.58 -47.59 11.33
C ASN A 13 25.60 -46.49 10.86
N ASN A 14 25.60 -46.21 9.54
CA ASN A 14 24.77 -45.19 8.88
C ASN A 14 25.03 -43.76 9.39
N THR A 15 26.18 -43.49 10.01
CA THR A 15 26.57 -42.15 10.49
C THR A 15 27.99 -41.76 10.08
N ALA A 16 28.18 -40.53 9.62
CA ALA A 16 29.49 -39.91 9.41
C ALA A 16 29.51 -38.53 10.08
N ALA A 17 30.68 -37.99 10.39
CA ALA A 17 30.77 -36.66 10.99
C ALA A 17 31.97 -35.86 10.51
N ILE A 18 31.80 -34.55 10.45
CA ILE A 18 32.86 -33.58 10.17
C ILE A 18 33.09 -32.76 11.43
N LEU A 19 34.32 -32.80 11.93
CA LEU A 19 34.77 -32.01 13.08
C LEU A 19 35.68 -30.88 12.59
N TYR A 20 35.26 -29.64 12.83
CA TYR A 20 36.07 -28.46 12.54
C TYR A 20 36.99 -28.13 13.73
N PRO A 21 38.26 -27.74 13.47
CA PRO A 21 39.19 -27.36 14.53
C PRO A 21 38.82 -26.05 15.22
N ALA A 22 38.12 -25.15 14.50
CA ALA A 22 37.62 -23.88 14.98
C ALA A 22 36.09 -23.85 14.85
N PRO A 23 35.40 -23.03 15.66
CA PRO A 23 33.98 -22.77 15.48
C PRO A 23 33.70 -22.20 14.07
N VAL A 24 32.81 -22.82 13.30
CA VAL A 24 32.41 -22.35 11.96
C VAL A 24 30.92 -22.05 11.90
N ARG A 25 30.57 -21.07 11.09
CA ARG A 25 29.19 -20.77 10.74
C ARG A 25 28.93 -21.29 9.34
N VAL A 26 28.10 -22.33 9.24
CA VAL A 26 27.74 -22.97 7.97
C VAL A 26 26.64 -22.16 7.31
N SER A 27 26.82 -21.80 6.03
CA SER A 27 25.82 -21.11 5.23
C SER A 27 25.13 -22.05 4.25
N SER A 28 25.86 -23.00 3.67
CA SER A 28 25.28 -24.02 2.78
C SER A 28 26.09 -25.31 2.74
N ILE A 29 25.41 -26.40 2.43
CA ILE A 29 25.95 -27.74 2.20
C ILE A 29 25.60 -28.14 0.78
N ARG A 30 26.58 -28.45 -0.05
CA ARG A 30 26.38 -28.91 -1.42
C ARG A 30 26.79 -30.36 -1.56
N VAL A 31 25.89 -31.21 -2.03
CA VAL A 31 26.13 -32.63 -2.31
C VAL A 31 26.35 -32.80 -3.81
N PHE A 32 27.32 -33.64 -4.20
CA PHE A 32 27.67 -33.87 -5.59
C PHE A 32 27.44 -35.34 -5.97
N PRO A 33 26.94 -35.63 -7.18
CA PRO A 33 26.74 -36.99 -7.64
C PRO A 33 28.07 -37.62 -8.06
N THR A 34 28.12 -38.95 -8.11
CA THR A 34 29.31 -39.67 -8.60
C THR A 34 29.73 -39.19 -9.98
N GLY A 35 31.02 -38.88 -10.15
CA GLY A 35 31.59 -38.42 -11.43
C GLY A 35 31.59 -36.90 -11.64
N ALA A 36 30.93 -36.11 -10.77
CA ALA A 36 30.96 -34.66 -10.89
C ALA A 36 32.32 -34.06 -10.52
N GLN A 37 32.72 -33.00 -11.24
CA GLN A 37 33.95 -32.23 -10.98
C GLN A 37 33.58 -30.86 -10.37
N PRO A 38 33.54 -30.73 -9.03
CA PRO A 38 33.03 -29.54 -8.34
C PRO A 38 33.88 -28.28 -8.55
N PHE A 39 35.17 -28.44 -8.85
CA PHE A 39 36.12 -27.33 -8.95
C PHE A 39 36.75 -27.29 -10.34
N ALA A 40 36.41 -26.26 -11.13
CA ALA A 40 36.95 -26.08 -12.49
C ALA A 40 38.48 -26.05 -12.55
N ASN A 41 39.12 -25.57 -11.47
CA ASN A 41 40.58 -25.48 -11.35
C ASN A 41 41.24 -26.76 -10.80
N SER A 42 40.46 -27.80 -10.44
CA SER A 42 40.96 -29.07 -9.89
C SER A 42 40.16 -30.25 -10.45
N LEU A 43 40.43 -30.59 -11.72
CA LEU A 43 39.77 -31.68 -12.45
C LEU A 43 40.04 -33.08 -11.85
N GLU A 44 41.07 -33.20 -10.99
CA GLU A 44 41.39 -34.43 -10.26
C GLU A 44 40.39 -34.74 -9.14
N THR A 45 39.68 -33.71 -8.66
CA THR A 45 38.64 -33.89 -7.63
C THR A 45 37.37 -34.39 -8.31
N VAL A 46 37.11 -35.69 -8.17
CA VAL A 46 35.89 -36.33 -8.68
C VAL A 46 35.04 -36.76 -7.49
N ALA A 47 33.77 -36.36 -7.49
CA ALA A 47 32.82 -36.74 -6.45
C ALA A 47 32.46 -38.23 -6.53
N THR A 48 32.24 -38.85 -5.37
CA THR A 48 31.82 -40.24 -5.19
C THR A 48 30.71 -40.26 -4.14
N THR A 49 29.47 -40.39 -4.60
CA THR A 49 28.26 -40.43 -3.77
C THR A 49 27.41 -41.62 -4.19
N GLU A 50 27.21 -42.56 -3.28
CA GLU A 50 26.46 -43.80 -3.48
C GLU A 50 25.57 -44.06 -2.26
N PRO A 51 24.27 -44.40 -2.42
CA PRO A 51 23.53 -44.58 -3.68
C PRO A 51 23.18 -43.26 -4.38
N GLU A 52 22.63 -43.33 -5.61
CA GLU A 52 22.32 -42.14 -6.43
C GLU A 52 21.28 -41.20 -5.81
N ALA A 53 20.44 -41.70 -4.90
CA ALA A 53 19.45 -40.92 -4.16
C ALA A 53 19.19 -41.55 -2.78
N PHE A 54 19.02 -40.73 -1.75
CA PHE A 54 18.75 -41.15 -0.37
C PHE A 54 18.31 -39.98 0.52
N PHE A 55 17.79 -40.32 1.71
CA PHE A 55 17.50 -39.36 2.78
C PHE A 55 18.67 -39.26 3.76
N LEU A 56 18.96 -38.04 4.20
CA LEU A 56 20.11 -37.72 5.04
C LEU A 56 19.71 -36.79 6.18
N ASP A 57 19.67 -37.29 7.41
CA ASP A 57 19.51 -36.45 8.59
C ASP A 57 20.84 -35.78 8.94
N VAL A 58 20.86 -34.45 8.92
CA VAL A 58 22.02 -33.66 9.31
C VAL A 58 21.77 -33.05 10.68
N PHE A 59 22.72 -33.26 11.58
CA PHE A 59 22.68 -32.71 12.92
C PHE A 59 23.85 -31.77 13.14
N PHE A 60 23.57 -30.62 13.72
CA PHE A 60 24.56 -29.64 14.10
C PHE A 60 24.74 -29.60 15.61
N ASN A 61 25.99 -29.53 16.07
CA ASN A 61 26.26 -29.18 17.46
C ASN A 61 26.30 -27.65 17.59
N ALA A 62 25.15 -27.04 17.85
CA ALA A 62 25.01 -25.60 17.98
C ALA A 62 25.62 -25.10 19.30
N TYR A 63 26.58 -24.17 19.22
CA TYR A 63 27.01 -23.35 20.35
C TYR A 63 26.58 -21.90 20.13
N SER A 64 26.11 -21.26 21.20
CA SER A 64 25.86 -19.82 21.19
C SER A 64 27.18 -19.06 21.23
N THR A 65 27.34 -18.06 20.35
CA THR A 65 28.53 -17.20 20.31
C THR A 65 28.48 -16.02 21.29
N ARG A 66 27.42 -15.88 22.10
CA ARG A 66 27.25 -14.73 23.02
C ARG A 66 28.00 -14.94 24.35
N PRO A 67 28.72 -13.92 24.87
CA PRO A 67 29.28 -14.00 26.23
C PRO A 67 28.14 -14.12 27.27
N PRO A 68 28.22 -15.06 28.22
CA PRO A 68 27.16 -15.26 29.20
C PRO A 68 27.02 -14.00 30.08
N ALA A 69 25.79 -13.51 30.24
CA ALA A 69 25.48 -12.53 31.28
C ALA A 69 25.86 -13.12 32.65
N ALA A 70 26.42 -12.29 33.54
CA ALA A 70 27.14 -12.69 34.76
C ALA A 70 26.38 -13.57 35.79
N HIS A 71 25.14 -13.98 35.52
CA HIS A 71 24.31 -14.78 36.43
C HIS A 71 23.69 -16.06 35.86
N GLU A 72 23.99 -16.46 34.62
CA GLU A 72 23.51 -17.75 34.09
C GLU A 72 24.68 -18.68 33.76
N LYS A 73 24.69 -19.87 34.37
CA LYS A 73 25.58 -20.95 33.92
C LYS A 73 25.16 -21.29 32.48
N PRO A 74 26.07 -21.29 31.49
CA PRO A 74 25.74 -21.68 30.13
C PRO A 74 25.30 -23.14 30.15
N VAL A 75 24.00 -23.38 30.00
CA VAL A 75 23.49 -24.71 29.69
C VAL A 75 23.82 -24.94 28.22
N VAL A 76 24.88 -25.70 27.96
CA VAL A 76 25.18 -26.22 26.62
C VAL A 76 24.05 -27.19 26.28
N LYS A 77 22.94 -26.67 25.73
CA LYS A 77 21.99 -27.51 25.03
C LYS A 77 22.66 -27.87 23.72
N ASN A 78 23.23 -29.07 23.65
CA ASN A 78 23.51 -29.74 22.38
C ASN A 78 22.17 -29.93 21.66
N ALA A 79 21.63 -28.88 21.05
CA ALA A 79 20.44 -28.94 20.24
C ALA A 79 20.87 -29.53 18.90
N LEU A 80 20.86 -30.86 18.82
CA LEU A 80 20.87 -31.57 17.55
C LEU A 80 19.53 -31.26 16.89
N ALA A 81 19.43 -30.14 16.17
CA ALA A 81 18.29 -29.93 15.28
C ALA A 81 18.48 -30.87 14.08
N PRO A 82 17.64 -31.92 13.91
CA PRO A 82 17.69 -32.72 12.70
C PRO A 82 17.15 -31.89 11.54
N THR A 83 18.00 -31.59 10.57
CA THR A 83 17.55 -31.13 9.25
C THR A 83 17.62 -32.32 8.31
N ARG A 84 16.46 -32.82 7.86
CA ARG A 84 16.42 -33.92 6.89
C ARG A 84 16.70 -33.34 5.50
N ILE A 85 17.88 -33.65 4.97
CA ILE A 85 18.29 -33.35 3.62
C ILE A 85 17.83 -34.48 2.70
N VAL A 86 17.27 -34.10 1.55
CA VAL A 86 16.76 -35.05 0.56
C VAL A 86 17.63 -34.98 -0.68
N PHE A 87 18.46 -36.00 -0.89
CA PHE A 87 19.33 -36.11 -2.06
C PHE A 87 18.64 -36.96 -3.13
N ALA A 88 18.10 -36.32 -4.17
CA ALA A 88 17.43 -36.99 -5.30
C ALA A 88 18.34 -37.14 -6.54
N GLY A 89 19.66 -37.14 -6.34
CA GLY A 89 20.67 -37.19 -7.40
C GLY A 89 20.96 -35.85 -8.10
N GLY A 90 22.07 -35.79 -8.82
CA GLY A 90 22.60 -34.54 -9.40
C GLY A 90 23.36 -33.69 -8.37
N THR A 91 23.81 -32.50 -8.77
CA THR A 91 24.45 -31.55 -7.84
C THR A 91 23.37 -30.72 -7.16
N THR A 92 23.28 -30.78 -5.83
CA THR A 92 22.26 -30.08 -5.04
C THR A 92 22.90 -29.26 -3.93
N GLU A 93 22.37 -28.06 -3.68
CA GLU A 93 22.81 -27.17 -2.61
C GLU A 93 21.66 -26.95 -1.62
N TYR A 94 21.97 -27.09 -0.33
CA TYR A 94 21.07 -26.92 0.78
C TYR A 94 21.57 -25.75 1.62
N THR A 95 20.79 -24.69 1.72
CA THR A 95 21.08 -23.55 2.59
C THR A 95 20.86 -23.93 4.04
N VAL A 96 21.75 -23.50 4.92
CA VAL A 96 21.69 -23.75 6.36
C VAL A 96 21.64 -22.40 7.05
N ASP A 97 20.54 -22.11 7.73
CA ASP A 97 20.43 -20.92 8.56
C ASP A 97 20.99 -21.19 9.96
N MET A 98 22.14 -20.60 10.24
CA MET A 98 22.79 -20.62 11.56
C MET A 98 22.67 -19.26 12.28
N GLY A 99 21.80 -18.37 11.81
CA GLY A 99 21.77 -16.96 12.21
C GLY A 99 22.98 -16.20 11.65
N SER A 100 23.39 -16.51 10.41
CA SER A 100 24.61 -16.00 9.76
C SER A 100 24.47 -14.69 9.05
N GLU A 101 23.25 -14.20 8.87
CA GLU A 101 23.11 -12.80 8.52
C GLU A 101 23.60 -12.02 9.74
N VAL A 102 24.77 -11.41 9.55
CA VAL A 102 25.15 -10.16 10.21
C VAL A 102 24.10 -9.13 9.79
N SER A 103 22.89 -9.33 10.28
CA SER A 103 21.92 -8.30 10.49
C SER A 103 22.52 -7.50 11.64
N THR A 104 23.34 -6.51 11.31
CA THR A 104 23.80 -5.43 12.20
C THR A 104 22.61 -4.55 12.59
N GLU A 105 21.48 -5.19 12.89
CA GLU A 105 20.12 -4.73 12.63
C GLU A 105 19.17 -5.12 13.78
N TYR A 106 19.66 -5.82 14.81
CA TYR A 106 18.91 -6.20 16.02
C TYR A 106 19.71 -6.08 17.33
N ALA A 107 20.72 -5.21 17.40
CA ALA A 107 21.56 -5.11 18.61
C ALA A 107 21.01 -4.18 19.71
N LEU A 108 20.04 -3.29 19.44
CA LEU A 108 19.72 -2.21 20.38
C LEU A 108 18.22 -1.84 20.45
N LYS A 109 17.37 -2.76 20.91
CA LYS A 109 16.34 -2.49 21.96
C LYS A 109 15.34 -3.65 22.14
N LEU A 110 15.34 -4.19 23.37
CA LEU A 110 14.31 -5.01 24.02
C LEU A 110 14.08 -6.46 23.55
N TRP A 111 14.83 -7.38 24.18
CA TRP A 111 14.26 -8.41 25.06
C TRP A 111 13.04 -9.19 24.52
N SER A 112 13.21 -9.92 23.42
CA SER A 112 12.55 -11.22 23.24
C SER A 112 13.62 -12.30 23.11
N ALA A 113 13.36 -13.48 23.66
CA ALA A 113 14.38 -14.36 24.21
C ALA A 113 14.99 -15.39 23.24
N ASP A 114 14.76 -15.33 21.92
CA ASP A 114 14.99 -16.53 21.07
C ASP A 114 15.84 -16.36 19.79
N GLU A 115 16.36 -15.18 19.41
CA GLU A 115 17.34 -15.10 18.31
C GLU A 115 18.77 -15.27 18.84
N GLN A 116 19.18 -16.52 18.99
CA GLN A 116 20.53 -16.92 19.36
C GLN A 116 21.38 -17.07 18.08
N GLN A 117 22.51 -16.36 17.98
CA GLN A 117 23.51 -16.64 16.95
C GLN A 117 24.19 -17.97 17.27
N TYR A 118 24.08 -18.92 16.34
CA TYR A 118 24.65 -20.25 16.49
C TYR A 118 25.86 -20.40 15.57
N ALA A 119 26.78 -21.25 15.99
CA ALA A 119 27.75 -21.80 15.09
C ALA A 119 28.03 -23.25 15.50
N THR A 120 28.72 -24.00 14.65
CA THR A 120 28.95 -25.44 14.84
C THR A 120 30.43 -25.84 14.69
N ARG A 121 30.84 -26.84 15.47
CA ARG A 121 32.14 -27.50 15.38
C ARG A 121 31.99 -28.92 14.85
N LEU A 122 30.78 -29.47 14.95
CA LEU A 122 30.49 -30.85 14.62
C LEU A 122 29.22 -30.90 13.79
N ILE A 123 29.36 -31.48 12.60
CA ILE A 123 28.23 -31.80 11.74
C ILE A 123 28.17 -33.32 11.65
N ILE A 124 27.03 -33.91 12.00
CA ILE A 124 26.79 -35.35 11.93
C ILE A 124 25.81 -35.60 10.79
N PHE A 125 26.19 -36.48 9.88
CA PHE A 125 25.39 -36.95 8.77
C PHE A 125 24.91 -38.36 9.09
N ARG A 126 23.60 -38.59 9.12
CA ARG A 126 23.00 -39.91 9.33
C ARG A 126 22.08 -40.26 8.17
N GLY A 127 22.30 -41.38 7.51
CA GLY A 127 21.47 -41.79 6.38
C GLY A 127 21.97 -43.07 5.75
N ASP A 128 21.23 -43.58 4.79
CA ASP A 128 21.51 -44.84 4.10
C ASP A 128 22.41 -44.60 2.88
N PHE A 129 23.62 -44.10 3.14
CA PHE A 129 24.66 -43.91 2.13
C PHE A 129 25.85 -44.86 2.35
N GLU A 130 26.60 -45.16 1.30
CA GLU A 130 27.89 -45.87 1.35
C GLU A 130 29.04 -44.88 1.23
N SER A 131 28.88 -43.88 0.37
CA SER A 131 29.80 -42.76 0.21
C SER A 131 29.04 -41.46 -0.05
N LEU A 132 29.52 -40.34 0.48
CA LEU A 132 28.89 -39.03 0.34
C LEU A 132 29.95 -37.95 0.11
N SER A 133 29.99 -37.37 -1.09
CA SER A 133 30.85 -36.21 -1.41
C SER A 133 30.12 -34.89 -1.19
N VAL A 134 30.62 -34.10 -0.25
CA VAL A 134 30.03 -32.80 0.16
C VAL A 134 31.04 -31.66 0.17
N ALA A 135 30.59 -30.50 -0.30
CA ALA A 135 31.24 -29.21 -0.07
C ALA A 135 30.44 -28.42 0.96
N ILE A 136 31.10 -27.87 1.97
CA ILE A 136 30.46 -27.05 3.01
C ILE A 136 30.98 -25.63 2.87
N TYR A 137 30.07 -24.68 2.74
CA TYR A 137 30.35 -23.26 2.61
C TYR A 137 29.94 -22.51 3.88
N GLY A 138 30.64 -21.41 4.14
CA GLY A 138 30.41 -20.58 5.31
C GLY A 138 31.62 -19.73 5.68
N GLU A 139 31.73 -19.41 6.96
CA GLU A 139 32.81 -18.59 7.52
C GLU A 139 33.34 -19.18 8.84
N THR A 140 34.60 -18.89 9.15
CA THR A 140 35.20 -19.22 10.45
C THR A 140 34.87 -18.11 11.43
N VAL A 141 34.39 -18.47 12.62
CA VAL A 141 34.10 -17.51 13.69
C VAL A 141 35.43 -17.11 14.32
N ALA A 142 36.14 -16.16 13.70
CA ALA A 142 37.25 -15.43 14.31
C ALA A 142 36.71 -14.15 14.97
N ASP A 143 37.39 -13.65 16.00
CA ASP A 143 37.06 -12.36 16.63
C ASP A 143 36.98 -11.29 15.53
N THR A 144 35.81 -10.63 15.43
CA THR A 144 35.53 -9.63 14.41
C THR A 144 36.59 -8.53 14.46
N PRO A 145 37.25 -8.17 13.34
CA PRO A 145 38.06 -6.96 13.31
C PRO A 145 37.16 -5.76 13.63
N GLU A 146 37.66 -4.82 14.45
CA GLU A 146 37.00 -3.53 14.67
C GLU A 146 36.78 -2.88 13.29
N VAL A 147 35.50 -2.73 12.91
CA VAL A 147 35.14 -2.09 11.65
C VAL A 147 35.35 -0.59 11.83
N ASP A 148 36.47 -0.08 11.33
CA ASP A 148 36.68 1.35 11.11
C ASP A 148 35.64 1.86 10.10
N GLU A 149 34.88 2.87 10.52
CA GLU A 149 33.92 3.68 9.75
C GLU A 149 32.92 2.93 8.84
N TYR A 150 31.67 2.88 9.29
CA TYR A 150 30.51 2.50 8.48
C TYR A 150 30.37 3.45 7.28
N LYS A 151 30.69 2.95 6.08
CA LYS A 151 30.30 3.57 4.82
C LYS A 151 29.02 2.92 4.32
N PRO A 152 27.86 3.60 4.34
CA PRO A 152 26.64 3.06 3.77
C PRO A 152 26.84 2.81 2.28
N SER A 153 26.97 1.54 1.89
CA SER A 153 26.86 1.12 0.49
C SER A 153 25.42 0.73 0.23
N GLN A 154 24.79 1.33 -0.77
CA GLN A 154 23.49 0.86 -1.26
C GLN A 154 23.64 -0.61 -1.64
N LEU A 155 22.82 -1.48 -1.03
CA LEU A 155 22.72 -2.87 -1.46
C LEU A 155 22.32 -2.87 -2.94
N PRO A 156 23.01 -3.65 -3.79
CA PRO A 156 22.60 -3.77 -5.19
C PRO A 156 21.15 -4.26 -5.21
N ALA A 157 20.25 -3.48 -5.80
CA ALA A 157 18.88 -3.92 -6.03
C ALA A 157 18.95 -5.08 -7.02
N ASP A 158 18.52 -6.27 -6.60
CA ASP A 158 18.42 -7.43 -7.48
C ASP A 158 17.43 -7.11 -8.60
N GLU A 159 17.95 -6.87 -9.81
CA GLU A 159 17.10 -6.76 -11.00
C GLU A 159 16.54 -8.16 -11.33
N PRO A 160 15.21 -8.29 -11.52
CA PRO A 160 14.62 -9.58 -11.85
C PRO A 160 15.17 -10.09 -13.18
N ILE A 161 15.72 -11.30 -13.17
CA ILE A 161 16.22 -11.97 -14.37
C ILE A 161 15.03 -12.28 -15.29
N PRO A 162 15.00 -11.77 -16.54
CA PRO A 162 13.89 -12.03 -17.45
C PRO A 162 13.81 -13.53 -17.80
N LEU A 163 12.60 -14.02 -18.03
CA LEU A 163 12.37 -15.39 -18.48
C LEU A 163 13.01 -15.63 -19.85
N SER A 164 13.50 -16.86 -20.08
CA SER A 164 13.93 -17.30 -21.40
C SER A 164 12.76 -17.26 -22.38
N PRO A 165 12.95 -16.83 -23.65
CA PRO A 165 11.90 -16.83 -24.67
C PRO A 165 11.24 -18.19 -24.90
N SER A 166 11.96 -19.28 -24.63
CA SER A 166 11.45 -20.65 -24.76
C SER A 166 10.44 -21.04 -23.67
N ILE A 167 10.40 -20.30 -22.56
CA ILE A 167 9.55 -20.56 -21.39
C ILE A 167 8.50 -19.44 -21.23
N ASP A 168 8.70 -18.30 -21.88
CA ASP A 168 7.77 -17.17 -21.85
C ASP A 168 6.67 -17.30 -22.92
N LEU A 169 5.66 -18.14 -22.63
CA LEU A 169 4.55 -18.49 -23.52
C LEU A 169 3.70 -17.29 -23.97
N GLY A 170 3.41 -16.36 -23.05
CA GLY A 170 2.62 -15.16 -23.31
C GLY A 170 3.26 -14.23 -24.36
N ASN A 171 4.59 -14.27 -24.45
CA ASN A 171 5.37 -13.56 -25.45
C ASN A 171 5.89 -14.47 -26.58
N SER A 172 5.31 -15.65 -26.77
CA SER A 172 5.61 -16.53 -27.91
C SER A 172 4.56 -16.39 -29.01
N PHE A 173 5.00 -16.51 -30.28
CA PHE A 173 4.09 -16.65 -31.41
C PHE A 173 3.40 -18.03 -31.44
N THR A 174 4.04 -19.04 -30.85
CA THR A 174 3.56 -20.41 -30.77
C THR A 174 3.54 -20.86 -29.30
N PRO A 175 2.48 -20.53 -28.54
CA PRO A 175 2.39 -20.84 -27.11
C PRO A 175 2.38 -22.34 -26.79
N THR A 176 2.12 -23.21 -27.78
CA THR A 176 2.12 -24.68 -27.64
C THR A 176 3.48 -25.33 -27.86
N SER A 177 4.47 -24.59 -28.38
CA SER A 177 5.76 -25.15 -28.79
C SER A 177 6.55 -25.81 -27.66
N LEU A 178 6.43 -25.30 -26.43
CA LEU A 178 7.06 -25.90 -25.26
C LEU A 178 6.47 -27.28 -24.95
N ALA A 179 5.15 -27.42 -25.07
CA ALA A 179 4.45 -28.68 -24.85
C ALA A 179 4.88 -29.73 -25.90
N GLU A 180 4.86 -29.35 -27.18
CA GLU A 180 5.34 -30.20 -28.27
C GLU A 180 6.78 -30.67 -28.06
N GLN A 181 7.67 -29.79 -27.56
CA GLN A 181 9.05 -30.15 -27.20
C GLN A 181 9.12 -31.13 -26.04
N LEU A 182 8.26 -31.02 -25.02
CA LEU A 182 8.21 -31.97 -23.90
C LEU A 182 7.75 -33.35 -24.38
N LEU A 183 6.77 -33.44 -25.27
CA LEU A 183 6.30 -34.70 -25.86
C LEU A 183 7.40 -35.42 -26.65
N THR A 184 8.38 -34.72 -27.23
CA THR A 184 9.52 -35.37 -27.93
C THR A 184 10.43 -36.19 -27.02
N LEU A 185 10.30 -36.05 -25.69
CA LEU A 185 11.04 -36.84 -24.70
C LEU A 185 10.46 -38.24 -24.50
N LEU A 186 9.28 -38.48 -25.07
CA LEU A 186 8.64 -39.78 -25.07
C LEU A 186 9.23 -40.66 -26.18
N PRO A 187 9.35 -41.99 -25.94
CA PRO A 187 9.84 -42.90 -26.97
C PRO A 187 8.93 -42.96 -28.20
N VAL A 188 7.62 -42.77 -28.00
CA VAL A 188 6.60 -42.59 -29.04
C VAL A 188 5.96 -41.23 -28.78
N THR A 189 5.98 -40.34 -29.78
CA THR A 189 5.49 -38.96 -29.66
C THR A 189 4.07 -38.84 -30.23
N PRO A 190 3.00 -38.93 -29.40
CA PRO A 190 1.65 -38.62 -29.85
C PRO A 190 1.50 -37.12 -30.16
N SER A 191 0.46 -36.77 -30.92
CA SER A 191 0.13 -35.36 -31.19
C SER A 191 -0.49 -34.70 -29.95
N LEU A 192 -0.19 -33.41 -29.72
CA LEU A 192 -0.75 -32.65 -28.60
C LEU A 192 -2.30 -32.65 -28.58
N PRO A 193 -3.03 -32.52 -29.71
CA PRO A 193 -4.49 -32.65 -29.72
C PRO A 193 -4.97 -34.03 -29.23
N LEU A 194 -4.32 -35.12 -29.66
CA LEU A 194 -4.67 -36.46 -29.22
C LEU A 194 -4.46 -36.64 -27.71
N VAL A 195 -3.31 -36.18 -27.20
CA VAL A 195 -3.00 -36.20 -25.76
C VAL A 195 -4.03 -35.40 -24.96
N SER A 196 -4.33 -34.18 -25.42
CA SER A 196 -5.29 -33.29 -24.76
C SER A 196 -6.67 -33.94 -24.66
N ARG A 197 -7.15 -34.58 -25.75
CA ARG A 197 -8.41 -35.33 -25.76
C ARG A 197 -8.40 -36.47 -24.76
N LEU A 198 -7.39 -37.33 -24.77
CA LEU A 198 -7.32 -38.52 -23.91
C LEU A 198 -7.19 -38.18 -22.42
N VAL A 199 -6.46 -37.11 -22.08
CA VAL A 199 -6.22 -36.70 -20.69
C VAL A 199 -7.42 -36.00 -20.08
N PHE A 200 -8.05 -35.07 -20.81
CA PHE A 200 -9.06 -34.19 -20.23
C PHE A 200 -10.51 -34.58 -20.54
N SER A 201 -10.78 -35.23 -21.68
CA SER A 201 -12.15 -35.40 -22.17
C SER A 201 -12.57 -36.84 -22.45
N LEU A 202 -11.70 -37.66 -23.03
CA LEU A 202 -11.94 -39.04 -23.49
C LEU A 202 -11.04 -40.00 -22.71
N LYS A 203 -11.37 -40.23 -21.44
CA LYS A 203 -10.56 -41.09 -20.56
C LYS A 203 -10.50 -42.52 -21.13
N PRO A 204 -9.30 -43.07 -21.40
CA PRO A 204 -9.14 -44.44 -21.89
C PRO A 204 -9.71 -45.46 -20.91
N GLU A 205 -10.22 -46.58 -21.44
CA GLU A 205 -10.60 -47.71 -20.61
C GLU A 205 -9.37 -48.42 -20.05
N GLN A 206 -9.54 -49.20 -18.97
CA GLN A 206 -8.40 -49.87 -18.34
C GLN A 206 -7.70 -50.86 -19.29
N GLU A 207 -8.47 -51.52 -20.15
CA GLU A 207 -7.97 -52.48 -21.15
C GLU A 207 -7.17 -51.80 -22.27
N ASP A 208 -7.46 -50.54 -22.59
CA ASP A 208 -6.78 -49.79 -23.66
C ASP A 208 -5.30 -49.53 -23.33
N TRP A 209 -4.96 -49.38 -22.04
CA TRP A 209 -3.58 -49.09 -21.61
C TRP A 209 -2.60 -50.25 -21.89
N ASP A 210 -3.11 -51.47 -21.94
CA ASP A 210 -2.32 -52.69 -22.17
C ASP A 210 -2.18 -53.02 -23.67
N ASP A 211 -2.91 -52.31 -24.55
CA ASP A 211 -2.88 -52.54 -26.00
C ASP A 211 -1.59 -51.96 -26.63
N PRO A 212 -0.87 -52.72 -27.47
CA PRO A 212 0.36 -52.25 -28.11
C PRO A 212 0.17 -51.08 -29.09
N ASP A 213 -1.04 -50.89 -29.63
CA ASP A 213 -1.36 -49.82 -30.57
C ASP A 213 -1.81 -48.53 -29.86
N PHE A 214 -2.00 -48.55 -28.53
CA PHE A 214 -2.26 -47.35 -27.74
C PHE A 214 -1.07 -46.37 -27.78
N PRO A 215 -1.28 -45.05 -27.98
CA PRO A 215 -2.53 -44.28 -27.88
C PRO A 215 -3.33 -44.13 -29.18
N TYR A 216 -2.99 -44.85 -30.24
CA TYR A 216 -3.61 -44.73 -31.57
C TYR A 216 -4.81 -45.65 -31.77
N LEU A 217 -5.57 -45.88 -30.69
CA LEU A 217 -6.86 -46.58 -30.73
C LEU A 217 -7.95 -45.58 -31.08
N TYR A 218 -8.60 -45.77 -32.22
CA TYR A 218 -9.63 -44.86 -32.72
C TYR A 218 -11.02 -45.49 -32.69
N ALA A 219 -12.04 -44.64 -32.61
CA ALA A 219 -13.43 -45.03 -32.79
C ALA A 219 -13.68 -45.54 -34.21
N ASP A 220 -14.35 -46.70 -34.34
CA ASP A 220 -14.81 -47.21 -35.63
C ASP A 220 -16.21 -46.68 -35.93
N LEU A 221 -16.27 -45.65 -36.79
CA LEU A 221 -17.52 -45.04 -37.18
C LEU A 221 -18.27 -45.85 -38.23
N ASP A 222 -17.68 -46.87 -38.85
CA ASP A 222 -18.36 -47.65 -39.89
C ASP A 222 -18.99 -48.95 -39.33
N ASP A 223 -18.88 -49.20 -38.03
CA ASP A 223 -19.50 -50.37 -37.39
C ASP A 223 -21.04 -50.26 -37.40
N HIS A 224 -21.68 -51.12 -38.19
CA HIS A 224 -23.14 -51.21 -38.31
C HIS A 224 -23.79 -52.12 -37.24
N SER A 225 -23.02 -52.66 -36.29
CA SER A 225 -23.54 -53.51 -35.21
C SER A 225 -24.25 -52.72 -34.11
N VAL A 226 -24.06 -51.39 -34.08
CA VAL A 226 -24.68 -50.44 -33.16
C VAL A 226 -26.08 -50.06 -33.64
N LEU A 227 -27.11 -50.32 -32.84
CA LEU A 227 -28.53 -50.24 -33.23
C LEU A 227 -29.35 -49.16 -32.50
N ASP A 228 -28.78 -48.45 -31.52
CA ASP A 228 -29.48 -47.43 -30.73
C ASP A 228 -28.59 -46.22 -30.37
N LEU A 229 -29.22 -45.13 -29.93
CA LEU A 229 -28.55 -43.88 -29.54
C LEU A 229 -27.53 -44.08 -28.41
N GLU A 230 -27.81 -44.98 -27.46
CA GLU A 230 -26.86 -45.30 -26.39
C GLU A 230 -25.59 -45.95 -26.95
N GLY A 231 -25.73 -46.95 -27.82
CA GLY A 231 -24.62 -47.58 -28.49
C GLY A 231 -23.84 -46.60 -29.38
N LEU A 232 -24.50 -45.65 -30.03
CA LEU A 232 -23.83 -44.59 -30.80
C LEU A 232 -22.97 -43.69 -29.89
N VAL A 233 -23.48 -43.33 -28.72
CA VAL A 233 -22.68 -42.60 -27.70
C VAL A 233 -21.48 -43.43 -27.26
N GLN A 234 -21.64 -44.74 -27.05
CA GLN A 234 -20.53 -45.62 -26.65
C GLN A 234 -19.47 -45.76 -27.75
N SER A 235 -19.87 -45.76 -29.03
CA SER A 235 -18.95 -45.91 -30.16
C SER A 235 -17.95 -44.76 -30.29
N ILE A 236 -18.27 -43.56 -29.79
CA ILE A 236 -17.42 -42.37 -29.86
C ILE A 236 -16.74 -42.01 -28.53
N THR A 237 -16.66 -42.98 -27.61
CA THR A 237 -15.89 -42.84 -26.36
C THR A 237 -14.39 -42.79 -26.61
N ARG A 238 -13.91 -43.36 -27.72
CA ARG A 238 -12.53 -43.28 -28.21
C ARG A 238 -12.33 -42.06 -29.13
N PRO A 239 -11.08 -41.56 -29.28
CA PRO A 239 -10.79 -40.49 -30.24
C PRO A 239 -11.18 -40.87 -31.67
N ILE A 240 -11.70 -39.90 -32.43
CA ILE A 240 -11.87 -40.04 -33.87
C ILE A 240 -10.56 -39.66 -34.57
N LYS A 241 -10.21 -40.40 -35.62
CA LYS A 241 -8.99 -40.19 -36.40
C LYS A 241 -9.03 -38.84 -37.14
N ASP A 242 -7.90 -38.12 -37.17
CA ASP A 242 -7.80 -36.77 -37.76
C ASP A 242 -7.97 -36.72 -39.29
N ASP A 243 -7.77 -37.84 -39.98
CA ASP A 243 -7.94 -37.98 -41.42
C ASP A 243 -9.22 -38.74 -41.83
N VAL A 244 -10.21 -38.84 -40.93
CA VAL A 244 -11.47 -39.53 -41.19
C VAL A 244 -12.23 -38.93 -42.39
N SER A 245 -12.85 -39.79 -43.20
CA SER A 245 -13.58 -39.37 -44.38
C SER A 245 -14.86 -38.60 -44.00
N SER A 246 -15.20 -37.58 -44.80
CA SER A 246 -16.46 -36.84 -44.64
C SER A 246 -17.68 -37.75 -44.75
N GLU A 247 -17.59 -38.79 -45.58
CA GLU A 247 -18.68 -39.73 -45.86
C GLU A 247 -19.00 -40.57 -44.61
N SER A 248 -17.98 -41.06 -43.89
CA SER A 248 -18.16 -41.79 -42.63
C SER A 248 -18.79 -40.92 -41.55
N LEU A 249 -18.38 -39.64 -41.44
CA LEU A 249 -18.97 -38.69 -40.48
C LEU A 249 -20.46 -38.43 -40.76
N VAL A 250 -20.82 -38.23 -42.04
CA VAL A 250 -22.22 -38.02 -42.45
C VAL A 250 -23.03 -39.30 -42.24
N ALA A 251 -22.49 -40.47 -42.60
CA ALA A 251 -23.16 -41.75 -42.37
C ALA A 251 -23.44 -42.01 -40.88
N PHE A 252 -22.52 -41.62 -40.00
CA PHE A 252 -22.74 -41.64 -38.56
C PHE A 252 -23.88 -40.70 -38.13
N ALA A 253 -23.87 -39.44 -38.58
CA ALA A 253 -24.89 -38.45 -38.24
C ALA A 253 -26.30 -38.86 -38.75
N THR A 254 -26.39 -39.44 -39.94
CA THR A 254 -27.66 -39.96 -40.49
C THR A 254 -28.22 -41.09 -39.63
N ARG A 255 -27.38 -42.04 -39.17
CA ARG A 255 -27.84 -43.12 -38.29
C ARG A 255 -28.39 -42.60 -36.97
N MET A 256 -27.71 -41.63 -36.36
CA MET A 256 -28.23 -40.96 -35.16
C MET A 256 -29.59 -40.31 -35.45
N HIS A 257 -29.76 -39.62 -36.59
CA HIS A 257 -31.03 -39.00 -36.95
C HIS A 257 -32.15 -40.03 -37.15
N ASP A 258 -31.85 -41.16 -37.79
CA ASP A 258 -32.82 -42.23 -38.05
C ASP A 258 -33.37 -42.88 -36.77
N ASP A 259 -32.60 -42.84 -35.67
CA ASP A 259 -32.99 -43.39 -34.36
C ASP A 259 -33.78 -42.40 -33.47
N LEU A 260 -33.91 -41.12 -33.87
CA LEU A 260 -34.65 -40.10 -33.12
C LEU A 260 -36.17 -40.32 -33.17
N GLY A 261 -36.85 -40.09 -32.04
CA GLY A 261 -38.32 -40.11 -31.94
C GLY A 261 -38.89 -41.41 -31.40
N SER A 262 -38.03 -42.32 -30.92
CA SER A 262 -38.45 -43.57 -30.28
C SER A 262 -38.84 -43.37 -28.79
N ASN A 263 -38.18 -42.43 -28.08
CA ASN A 263 -38.50 -42.00 -26.72
C ASN A 263 -38.01 -40.55 -26.46
N PRO A 264 -38.86 -39.51 -26.56
CA PRO A 264 -38.40 -38.12 -26.64
C PRO A 264 -37.60 -37.60 -25.43
N SER A 265 -37.86 -38.11 -24.21
CA SER A 265 -37.09 -37.73 -23.01
C SER A 265 -35.72 -38.40 -22.95
N ASP A 266 -35.63 -39.69 -23.32
CA ASP A 266 -34.36 -40.42 -23.33
C ASP A 266 -33.49 -39.96 -24.52
N ASP A 267 -34.14 -39.69 -25.67
CA ASP A 267 -33.50 -39.18 -26.89
C ASP A 267 -32.78 -37.86 -26.60
N ALA A 268 -33.42 -36.91 -25.89
CA ALA A 268 -32.80 -35.63 -25.53
C ALA A 268 -31.54 -35.80 -24.67
N TYR A 269 -31.60 -36.67 -23.66
CA TYR A 269 -30.45 -36.98 -22.82
C TYR A 269 -29.29 -37.61 -23.62
N PHE A 270 -29.57 -38.63 -24.44
CA PHE A 270 -28.53 -39.29 -25.24
C PHE A 270 -27.95 -38.39 -26.33
N VAL A 271 -28.76 -37.54 -26.97
CA VAL A 271 -28.27 -36.54 -27.93
C VAL A 271 -27.40 -35.50 -27.21
N ALA A 272 -27.79 -35.00 -26.03
CA ALA A 272 -26.95 -34.08 -25.27
C ALA A 272 -25.62 -34.73 -24.85
N LYS A 273 -25.64 -36.01 -24.46
CA LYS A 273 -24.45 -36.80 -24.14
C LYS A 273 -23.56 -37.04 -25.38
N LEU A 274 -24.16 -37.29 -26.53
CA LEU A 274 -23.47 -37.42 -27.81
C LEU A 274 -22.79 -36.10 -28.19
N LEU A 275 -23.49 -34.96 -28.08
CA LEU A 275 -22.92 -33.64 -28.29
C LEU A 275 -21.77 -33.34 -27.33
N THR A 276 -21.87 -33.75 -26.08
CA THR A 276 -20.79 -33.63 -25.08
C THR A 276 -19.54 -34.41 -25.53
N LYS A 277 -19.71 -35.65 -26.02
CA LYS A 277 -18.58 -36.43 -26.55
C LYS A 277 -18.05 -35.86 -27.86
N ALA A 278 -18.92 -35.44 -28.77
CA ALA A 278 -18.54 -34.80 -30.03
C ALA A 278 -17.77 -33.48 -29.81
N ALA A 279 -18.11 -32.73 -28.76
CA ALA A 279 -17.43 -31.49 -28.38
C ALA A 279 -15.93 -31.69 -28.12
N SER A 280 -15.55 -32.88 -27.65
CA SER A 280 -14.17 -33.27 -27.38
C SER A 280 -13.45 -33.92 -28.57
N GLN A 281 -14.13 -34.07 -29.69
CA GLN A 281 -13.53 -34.55 -30.94
C GLN A 281 -13.19 -33.34 -31.83
N GLN A 282 -12.74 -33.60 -33.06
CA GLN A 282 -12.49 -32.53 -34.03
C GLN A 282 -13.75 -31.69 -34.28
N THR A 283 -13.58 -30.37 -34.39
CA THR A 283 -14.65 -29.39 -34.61
C THR A 283 -15.55 -29.73 -35.81
N ARG A 284 -14.96 -30.31 -36.86
CA ARG A 284 -15.68 -30.78 -38.06
C ARG A 284 -16.77 -31.81 -37.74
N PHE A 285 -16.50 -32.73 -36.82
CA PHE A 285 -17.46 -33.77 -36.45
C PHE A 285 -18.68 -33.15 -35.74
N SER A 286 -18.44 -32.26 -34.78
CA SER A 286 -19.50 -31.51 -34.08
C SER A 286 -20.39 -30.76 -35.07
N LYS A 287 -19.79 -30.09 -36.06
CA LYS A 287 -20.55 -29.36 -37.09
C LYS A 287 -21.46 -30.26 -37.92
N ILE A 288 -20.93 -31.38 -38.44
CA ILE A 288 -21.71 -32.32 -39.27
C ILE A 288 -22.85 -32.94 -38.44
N LEU A 289 -22.60 -33.24 -37.17
CA LEU A 289 -23.60 -33.80 -36.26
C LEU A 289 -24.76 -32.81 -36.04
N LEU A 290 -24.46 -31.54 -35.74
CA LEU A 290 -25.47 -30.48 -35.54
C LEU A 290 -26.31 -30.21 -36.79
N GLU A 291 -25.73 -30.31 -37.99
CA GLU A 291 -26.46 -30.13 -39.25
C GLU A 291 -27.60 -31.17 -39.45
N HIS A 292 -27.58 -32.28 -38.69
CA HIS A 292 -28.58 -33.35 -38.75
C HIS A 292 -29.51 -33.39 -37.52
N ILE A 293 -29.39 -32.43 -36.58
CA ILE A 293 -30.22 -32.35 -35.37
C ILE A 293 -31.19 -31.17 -35.48
N ASP A 294 -32.48 -31.42 -35.24
CA ASP A 294 -33.49 -30.38 -35.04
C ASP A 294 -33.57 -30.03 -33.54
N LEU A 295 -32.86 -28.99 -33.12
CA LEU A 295 -32.69 -28.65 -31.69
C LEU A 295 -34.03 -28.40 -30.98
N PRO A 296 -34.96 -27.58 -31.51
CA PRO A 296 -36.28 -27.40 -30.88
C PRO A 296 -37.13 -28.67 -30.79
N ALA A 297 -36.97 -29.61 -31.73
CA ALA A 297 -37.73 -30.86 -31.70
C ALA A 297 -37.21 -31.82 -30.60
N VAL A 298 -35.88 -31.87 -30.43
CA VAL A 298 -35.22 -32.74 -29.44
C VAL A 298 -35.26 -32.12 -28.03
N PHE A 299 -35.01 -30.82 -27.90
CA PHE A 299 -34.88 -30.11 -26.63
C PHE A 299 -36.07 -29.16 -26.42
N ASN A 300 -37.03 -29.59 -25.61
CA ASN A 300 -38.25 -28.84 -25.29
C ASN A 300 -38.55 -28.89 -23.77
N GLU A 301 -39.63 -28.22 -23.34
CA GLU A 301 -40.00 -28.11 -21.91
C GLU A 301 -40.25 -29.48 -21.24
N GLU A 302 -40.66 -30.51 -22.01
CA GLU A 302 -40.93 -31.84 -21.49
C GLU A 302 -39.69 -32.74 -21.45
N SER A 303 -38.65 -32.45 -22.26
CA SER A 303 -37.44 -33.28 -22.37
C SER A 303 -36.22 -32.71 -21.64
N LEU A 304 -36.23 -31.44 -21.24
CA LEU A 304 -35.10 -30.77 -20.58
C LEU A 304 -35.18 -30.87 -19.05
N ASP A 305 -34.34 -31.73 -18.48
CA ASP A 305 -34.07 -31.81 -17.05
C ASP A 305 -32.68 -31.22 -16.69
N ASP A 306 -32.36 -31.19 -15.39
CA ASP A 306 -31.07 -30.62 -14.91
C ASP A 306 -29.87 -31.34 -15.53
N THR A 307 -29.94 -32.68 -15.65
CA THR A 307 -28.82 -33.48 -16.19
C THR A 307 -28.59 -33.22 -17.68
N THR A 308 -29.64 -33.12 -18.48
CA THR A 308 -29.56 -32.81 -19.90
C THR A 308 -29.00 -31.41 -20.13
N VAL A 309 -29.46 -30.41 -19.36
CA VAL A 309 -28.94 -29.03 -19.47
C VAL A 309 -27.46 -28.95 -19.08
N LEU A 310 -27.02 -29.72 -18.07
CA LEU A 310 -25.59 -29.81 -17.71
C LEU A 310 -24.75 -30.45 -18.82
N CYS A 311 -25.25 -31.47 -19.52
CA CYS A 311 -24.60 -32.03 -20.71
C CYS A 311 -24.50 -30.98 -21.83
N LEU A 312 -25.58 -30.25 -22.11
CA LEU A 312 -25.56 -29.16 -23.11
C LEU A 312 -24.55 -28.07 -22.74
N ARG A 313 -24.50 -27.69 -21.46
CA ARG A 313 -23.52 -26.73 -20.92
C ARG A 313 -22.08 -27.20 -21.18
N ASP A 314 -21.80 -28.49 -21.05
CA ASP A 314 -20.47 -29.04 -21.28
C ASP A 314 -20.16 -29.18 -22.78
N ALA A 315 -21.16 -29.50 -23.60
CA ALA A 315 -21.04 -29.53 -25.06
C ALA A 315 -20.70 -28.14 -25.64
N VAL A 316 -21.31 -27.06 -25.14
CA VAL A 316 -20.99 -25.68 -25.61
C VAL A 316 -19.60 -25.19 -25.21
N ALA A 317 -18.80 -25.99 -24.51
CA ALA A 317 -17.36 -25.71 -24.40
C ALA A 317 -16.66 -25.79 -25.77
N ASN A 318 -17.28 -26.43 -26.78
CA ASN A 318 -16.84 -26.39 -28.16
C ASN A 318 -17.43 -25.17 -28.91
N VAL A 319 -16.57 -24.44 -29.63
CA VAL A 319 -16.94 -23.20 -30.33
C VAL A 319 -17.99 -23.41 -31.42
N GLU A 320 -17.98 -24.53 -32.15
CA GLU A 320 -18.95 -24.79 -33.23
C GLU A 320 -20.35 -25.08 -32.67
N ILE A 321 -20.42 -25.84 -31.57
CA ILE A 321 -21.69 -26.10 -30.86
C ILE A 321 -22.25 -24.79 -30.31
N ALA A 322 -21.41 -23.97 -29.65
CA ALA A 322 -21.82 -22.67 -29.12
C ALA A 322 -22.34 -21.71 -30.20
N ARG A 323 -21.66 -21.64 -31.36
CA ARG A 323 -22.08 -20.83 -32.51
C ARG A 323 -23.41 -21.31 -33.09
N TYR A 324 -23.56 -22.62 -33.27
CA TYR A 324 -24.79 -23.19 -33.82
C TYR A 324 -25.97 -22.91 -32.89
N PHE A 325 -25.82 -23.16 -31.59
CA PHE A 325 -26.85 -22.87 -30.59
C PHE A 325 -27.22 -21.39 -30.58
N SER A 326 -26.24 -20.50 -30.63
CA SER A 326 -26.48 -19.05 -30.68
C SER A 326 -27.17 -18.57 -31.96
N SER A 327 -27.04 -19.32 -33.06
CA SER A 327 -27.62 -18.97 -34.37
C SER A 327 -29.05 -19.47 -34.55
N ASP A 328 -29.45 -20.49 -33.78
CA ASP A 328 -30.80 -21.07 -33.80
C ASP A 328 -31.75 -20.26 -32.89
N GLU A 329 -32.36 -19.22 -33.46
CA GLU A 329 -33.28 -18.30 -32.76
C GLU A 329 -34.48 -19.03 -32.10
N PRO A 330 -35.17 -19.98 -32.77
CA PRO A 330 -36.21 -20.79 -32.13
C PRO A 330 -35.75 -21.52 -30.86
N PHE A 331 -34.58 -22.15 -30.89
CA PHE A 331 -34.05 -22.89 -29.76
C PHE A 331 -33.68 -21.99 -28.58
N ILE A 332 -32.97 -20.88 -28.84
CA ILE A 332 -32.58 -19.92 -27.78
C ILE A 332 -33.81 -19.32 -27.12
N LYS A 333 -34.82 -18.94 -27.90
CA LYS A 333 -36.06 -18.37 -27.37
C LYS A 333 -36.81 -19.35 -26.47
N ALA A 334 -36.84 -20.64 -26.82
CA ALA A 334 -37.44 -21.67 -25.98
C ALA A 334 -36.71 -21.80 -24.62
N LEU A 335 -35.37 -21.77 -24.62
CA LEU A 335 -34.58 -21.79 -23.39
C LEU A 335 -34.79 -20.53 -22.52
N GLU A 336 -34.94 -19.35 -23.13
CA GLU A 336 -35.23 -18.11 -22.41
C GLU A 336 -36.61 -18.13 -21.75
N GLU A 337 -37.62 -18.63 -22.46
CA GLU A 337 -38.98 -18.80 -21.94
C GLU A 337 -38.99 -19.77 -20.74
N MET A 338 -38.24 -20.87 -20.82
CA MET A 338 -38.06 -21.81 -19.70
C MET A 338 -37.33 -21.19 -18.52
N ARG A 339 -36.29 -20.38 -18.77
CA ARG A 339 -35.52 -19.68 -17.72
C ARG A 339 -36.39 -18.67 -16.97
N ALA A 340 -37.28 -17.97 -17.67
CA ALA A 340 -38.19 -16.98 -17.09
C ALA A 340 -39.44 -17.59 -16.45
N SER A 341 -39.75 -18.86 -16.76
CA SER A 341 -40.91 -19.56 -16.24
C SER A 341 -40.76 -19.90 -14.75
N SER A 342 -41.71 -19.47 -13.94
CA SER A 342 -41.82 -19.83 -12.51
C SER A 342 -42.18 -21.30 -12.27
N ARG A 343 -42.51 -22.05 -13.33
CA ARG A 343 -42.82 -23.48 -13.25
C ARG A 343 -41.57 -24.36 -13.33
N THR A 344 -40.48 -23.82 -13.85
CA THR A 344 -39.20 -24.52 -14.00
C THR A 344 -38.55 -24.69 -12.63
N GLU A 345 -37.94 -25.85 -12.40
CA GLU A 345 -37.22 -26.11 -11.15
C GLU A 345 -36.02 -25.14 -10.99
N PRO A 346 -35.75 -24.62 -9.78
CA PRO A 346 -34.63 -23.69 -9.55
C PRO A 346 -33.26 -24.26 -9.96
N SER A 347 -33.05 -25.58 -9.84
CA SER A 347 -31.85 -26.30 -10.29
C SER A 347 -31.64 -26.13 -11.80
N VAL A 348 -32.68 -26.41 -12.59
CA VAL A 348 -32.71 -26.25 -14.05
C VAL A 348 -32.52 -24.79 -14.45
N GLN A 349 -33.17 -23.83 -13.77
CA GLN A 349 -32.95 -22.40 -14.03
C GLN A 349 -31.47 -21.99 -13.81
N LYS A 350 -30.84 -22.50 -12.75
CA LYS A 350 -29.42 -22.26 -12.47
C LYS A 350 -28.51 -22.89 -13.53
N ALA A 351 -28.82 -24.10 -13.99
CA ALA A 351 -28.10 -24.76 -15.07
C ALA A 351 -28.24 -23.99 -16.40
N LEU A 352 -29.45 -23.51 -16.72
CA LEU A 352 -29.71 -22.66 -17.88
C LEU A 352 -28.94 -21.33 -17.80
N ASN A 353 -28.89 -20.68 -16.65
CA ASN A 353 -28.08 -19.47 -16.46
C ASN A 353 -26.60 -19.71 -16.77
N LYS A 354 -26.04 -20.85 -16.36
CA LYS A 354 -24.66 -21.24 -16.69
C LYS A 354 -24.46 -21.53 -18.17
N LEU A 355 -25.43 -22.19 -18.81
CA LEU A 355 -25.42 -22.45 -20.26
C LEU A 355 -25.39 -21.13 -21.04
N PHE A 356 -26.29 -20.19 -20.71
CA PHE A 356 -26.33 -18.85 -21.33
C PHE A 356 -25.04 -18.07 -21.09
N ALA A 357 -24.48 -18.12 -19.88
CA ALA A 357 -23.20 -17.47 -19.57
C ALA A 357 -22.06 -18.01 -20.46
N ARG A 358 -21.99 -19.33 -20.72
CA ARG A 358 -20.99 -19.91 -21.64
C ARG A 358 -21.22 -19.53 -23.10
N LEU A 359 -22.47 -19.52 -23.57
CA LEU A 359 -22.80 -19.10 -24.94
C LEU A 359 -22.40 -17.65 -25.18
N HIS A 360 -22.76 -16.75 -24.25
CA HIS A 360 -22.36 -15.35 -24.32
C HIS A 360 -20.84 -15.18 -24.15
N GLY A 361 -20.22 -15.95 -23.25
CA GLY A 361 -18.78 -15.96 -23.02
C GLY A 361 -17.97 -16.26 -24.29
N TRP A 362 -18.39 -17.25 -25.10
CA TRP A 362 -17.77 -17.52 -26.39
C TRP A 362 -17.88 -16.34 -27.37
N GLN A 363 -19.04 -15.70 -27.47
CA GLN A 363 -19.23 -14.53 -28.32
C GLN A 363 -18.30 -13.38 -27.91
N THR A 364 -18.24 -13.10 -26.61
CA THR A 364 -17.40 -12.04 -26.05
C THR A 364 -15.92 -12.35 -26.21
N PHE A 365 -15.50 -13.59 -25.95
CA PHE A 365 -14.13 -14.06 -26.12
C PHE A 365 -13.67 -13.95 -27.58
N GLU A 366 -14.48 -14.45 -28.53
CA GLU A 366 -14.16 -14.37 -29.96
C GLU A 366 -14.04 -12.94 -30.48
N ASN A 367 -14.87 -12.04 -29.95
CA ASN A 367 -14.82 -10.62 -30.25
C ASN A 367 -13.56 -9.98 -29.64
N ALA A 368 -13.24 -10.29 -28.38
CA ALA A 368 -12.06 -9.77 -27.69
C ALA A 368 -10.74 -10.21 -28.35
N LEU A 369 -10.71 -11.36 -29.03
CA LEU A 369 -9.54 -11.77 -29.82
C LEU A 369 -9.27 -10.85 -31.02
N SER A 370 -10.31 -10.23 -31.61
CA SER A 370 -10.19 -9.43 -32.85
C SER A 370 -10.36 -7.93 -32.65
N VAL A 371 -11.09 -7.49 -31.62
CA VAL A 371 -11.50 -6.09 -31.41
C VAL A 371 -10.67 -5.47 -30.27
N PRO A 372 -9.96 -4.34 -30.51
CA PRO A 372 -9.15 -3.69 -29.49
C PRO A 372 -9.91 -3.13 -28.28
N GLU A 373 -11.22 -2.89 -28.43
CA GLU A 373 -12.15 -2.40 -27.41
C GLU A 373 -13.12 -3.50 -26.93
N GLY A 374 -12.71 -4.77 -27.04
CA GLY A 374 -13.51 -5.89 -26.55
C GLY A 374 -13.66 -5.89 -25.02
N ASP A 375 -14.67 -6.59 -24.51
CA ASP A 375 -14.85 -6.80 -23.08
C ASP A 375 -13.89 -7.89 -22.57
N PHE A 376 -12.70 -7.43 -22.16
CA PHE A 376 -11.63 -8.32 -21.67
C PHE A 376 -11.95 -8.95 -20.33
N ASN A 377 -12.74 -8.29 -19.48
CA ASN A 377 -13.09 -8.80 -18.16
C ASN A 377 -14.09 -9.96 -18.29
N ALA A 378 -15.18 -9.78 -19.04
CA ALA A 378 -16.13 -10.86 -19.31
C ALA A 378 -15.49 -12.03 -20.06
N SER A 379 -14.51 -11.77 -20.93
CA SER A 379 -13.73 -12.81 -21.59
C SER A 379 -12.81 -13.57 -20.62
N ALA A 380 -12.21 -12.89 -19.64
CA ALA A 380 -11.41 -13.52 -18.60
C ALA A 380 -12.28 -14.36 -17.65
N ASP A 381 -13.46 -13.87 -17.26
CA ASP A 381 -14.44 -14.62 -16.47
C ASP A 381 -14.88 -15.91 -17.19
N PHE A 382 -15.09 -15.84 -18.50
CA PHE A 382 -15.37 -17.02 -19.32
C PHE A 382 -14.20 -18.03 -19.31
N LEU A 383 -12.96 -17.55 -19.44
CA LEU A 383 -11.79 -18.42 -19.36
C LEU A 383 -11.61 -19.01 -17.95
N GLU A 384 -11.93 -18.27 -16.90
CA GLU A 384 -11.91 -18.77 -15.52
C GLU A 384 -12.90 -19.93 -15.37
N ASP A 385 -14.15 -19.78 -15.84
CA ASP A 385 -15.17 -20.83 -15.80
C ASP A 385 -14.79 -22.07 -16.63
N ILE A 386 -14.33 -21.87 -17.87
CA ILE A 386 -14.07 -23.00 -18.79
C ILE A 386 -12.89 -23.87 -18.30
N THR A 387 -11.91 -23.24 -17.64
CA THR A 387 -10.72 -23.91 -17.11
C THR A 387 -10.94 -24.55 -15.74
N MET A 388 -12.10 -24.35 -15.10
CA MET A 388 -12.45 -25.04 -13.85
C MET A 388 -12.90 -26.51 -14.03
N GLY A 389 -13.30 -26.90 -15.24
CA GLY A 389 -13.77 -28.26 -15.53
C GLY A 389 -12.81 -29.02 -16.46
N GLU A 390 -12.47 -30.27 -16.12
CA GLU A 390 -11.56 -31.11 -16.94
C GLU A 390 -12.07 -31.24 -18.38
N HIS A 391 -13.32 -31.65 -18.54
CA HIS A 391 -13.91 -31.86 -19.86
C HIS A 391 -14.04 -30.54 -20.66
N SER A 392 -14.51 -29.47 -20.01
CA SER A 392 -14.65 -28.14 -20.64
C SER A 392 -13.29 -27.59 -21.07
N LEU A 393 -12.25 -27.73 -20.25
CA LEU A 393 -10.88 -27.36 -20.60
C LEU A 393 -10.39 -28.16 -21.80
N GLY A 394 -10.59 -29.48 -21.80
CA GLY A 394 -10.18 -30.35 -22.90
C GLY A 394 -10.85 -29.96 -24.23
N CYS A 395 -12.16 -29.68 -24.21
CA CYS A 395 -12.91 -29.22 -25.39
C CYS A 395 -12.44 -27.84 -25.89
N TRP A 396 -12.21 -26.90 -24.96
CA TRP A 396 -11.68 -25.58 -25.30
C TRP A 396 -10.26 -25.67 -25.88
N LEU A 397 -9.39 -26.47 -25.27
CA LEU A 397 -8.02 -26.68 -25.72
C LEU A 397 -8.00 -27.30 -27.12
N GLU A 398 -8.83 -28.31 -27.38
CA GLU A 398 -8.99 -28.89 -28.72
C GLU A 398 -9.41 -27.83 -29.74
N CYS A 399 -10.36 -26.95 -29.40
CA CYS A 399 -10.76 -25.85 -30.28
C CYS A 399 -9.60 -24.89 -30.56
N MET A 400 -8.85 -24.49 -29.52
CA MET A 400 -7.71 -23.58 -29.67
C MET A 400 -6.52 -24.20 -30.43
N LEU A 401 -6.41 -25.53 -30.44
CA LEU A 401 -5.37 -26.26 -31.16
C LEU A 401 -5.73 -26.58 -32.61
N THR A 402 -7.00 -26.82 -32.94
CA THR A 402 -7.40 -27.30 -34.28
C THR A 402 -8.25 -26.32 -35.08
N HIS A 403 -8.87 -25.30 -34.47
CA HIS A 403 -9.75 -24.37 -35.18
C HIS A 403 -8.96 -23.23 -35.86
N ASP A 404 -8.79 -23.30 -37.18
CA ASP A 404 -8.04 -22.33 -38.00
C ASP A 404 -8.37 -20.85 -37.73
N ASN A 405 -9.66 -20.48 -37.61
CA ASN A 405 -10.07 -19.10 -37.32
C ASN A 405 -9.49 -18.58 -35.99
N LEU A 406 -9.61 -19.34 -34.89
CA LEU A 406 -9.11 -18.93 -33.57
C LEU A 406 -7.59 -18.82 -33.55
N ILE A 407 -6.90 -19.78 -34.17
CA ILE A 407 -5.44 -19.78 -34.33
C ILE A 407 -4.99 -18.54 -35.10
N SER A 408 -5.67 -18.23 -36.22
CA SER A 408 -5.35 -17.07 -37.06
C SER A 408 -5.60 -15.73 -36.34
N LYS A 409 -6.69 -15.61 -35.58
CA LYS A 409 -7.00 -14.44 -34.75
C LYS A 409 -5.93 -14.22 -33.68
N LEU A 410 -5.51 -15.28 -32.98
CA LEU A 410 -4.48 -15.20 -31.95
C LEU A 410 -3.09 -14.86 -32.52
N ALA A 411 -2.79 -15.34 -33.73
CA ALA A 411 -1.53 -15.06 -34.43
C ALA A 411 -1.47 -13.65 -35.06
N ALA A 412 -2.63 -13.01 -35.31
CA ALA A 412 -2.70 -11.71 -35.97
C ALA A 412 -2.11 -10.56 -35.13
N THR A 413 -2.18 -10.64 -33.80
CA THR A 413 -1.62 -9.63 -32.90
C THR A 413 -0.11 -9.85 -32.71
N PRO A 414 0.75 -8.84 -32.96
CA PRO A 414 2.19 -8.99 -32.76
C PRO A 414 2.54 -9.25 -31.28
N VAL A 415 3.60 -10.02 -31.06
CA VAL A 415 4.15 -10.26 -29.72
C VAL A 415 4.68 -8.93 -29.14
N PRO A 416 4.30 -8.54 -27.90
CA PRO A 416 4.83 -7.34 -27.25
C PRO A 416 6.31 -7.47 -26.91
N ASN A 417 6.95 -6.37 -26.50
CA ASN A 417 8.33 -6.38 -26.00
C ASN A 417 8.50 -7.50 -24.93
N PRO A 418 9.59 -8.31 -24.97
CA PRO A 418 9.81 -9.51 -24.15
C PRO A 418 10.01 -9.25 -22.65
N LYS A 419 9.63 -8.07 -22.16
CA LYS A 419 9.73 -7.65 -20.75
C LYS A 419 8.38 -7.59 -20.04
N ARG A 420 7.26 -7.87 -20.71
CA ARG A 420 5.92 -7.76 -20.10
C ARG A 420 5.41 -9.14 -19.71
N LEU A 421 5.18 -9.34 -18.41
CA LEU A 421 4.52 -10.51 -17.88
C LEU A 421 3.01 -10.49 -18.20
N PRO A 422 2.33 -11.65 -18.19
CA PRO A 422 0.88 -11.70 -18.33
C PRO A 422 0.17 -10.86 -17.25
N PRO A 423 -0.90 -10.12 -17.58
CA PRO A 423 -1.72 -9.41 -16.59
C PRO A 423 -2.46 -10.40 -15.67
N LEU A 424 -2.84 -9.93 -14.48
CA LEU A 424 -3.56 -10.72 -13.47
C LEU A 424 -5.08 -10.62 -13.69
N LEU A 425 -5.65 -11.47 -14.55
CA LEU A 425 -7.06 -11.34 -14.97
C LEU A 425 -8.04 -12.30 -14.27
N PHE A 426 -7.58 -13.37 -13.60
CA PHE A 426 -8.46 -14.20 -12.75
C PHE A 426 -8.68 -13.58 -11.34
N HIS A 427 -7.94 -12.53 -10.99
CA HIS A 427 -8.25 -11.70 -9.84
C HIS A 427 -9.38 -10.77 -10.23
N ARG A 428 -10.54 -10.89 -9.56
CA ARG A 428 -11.78 -10.09 -9.75
C ARG A 428 -11.66 -8.57 -9.52
N ARG A 429 -10.50 -7.96 -9.76
CA ARG A 429 -10.27 -6.53 -9.68
C ARG A 429 -10.26 -5.98 -11.10
N GLN A 430 -11.16 -5.05 -11.38
CA GLN A 430 -11.20 -4.35 -12.66
C GLN A 430 -9.85 -3.63 -12.86
N GLN A 431 -9.04 -4.16 -13.78
CA GLN A 431 -7.86 -3.50 -14.29
C GLN A 431 -8.16 -2.96 -15.69
N ASP A 432 -7.67 -1.76 -15.99
CA ASP A 432 -7.70 -1.25 -17.36
C ASP A 432 -6.69 -2.05 -18.20
N VAL A 433 -7.19 -3.05 -18.91
CA VAL A 433 -6.38 -4.00 -19.68
C VAL A 433 -6.43 -3.63 -21.15
N SER A 434 -5.25 -3.48 -21.77
CA SER A 434 -5.16 -3.28 -23.21
C SER A 434 -5.34 -4.60 -23.98
N HIS A 435 -5.80 -4.52 -25.23
CA HIS A 435 -5.93 -5.69 -26.12
C HIS A 435 -4.66 -6.55 -26.18
N VAL A 436 -3.49 -5.94 -26.26
CA VAL A 436 -2.21 -6.66 -26.30
C VAL A 436 -1.96 -7.44 -25.01
N GLN A 437 -2.25 -6.85 -23.85
CA GLN A 437 -2.11 -7.53 -22.56
C GLN A 437 -3.09 -8.71 -22.44
N PHE A 438 -4.32 -8.53 -22.92
CA PHE A 438 -5.31 -9.61 -22.98
C PHE A 438 -4.85 -10.77 -23.88
N ILE A 439 -4.31 -10.48 -25.07
CA ILE A 439 -3.78 -11.54 -25.96
C ILE A 439 -2.58 -12.27 -25.32
N THR A 440 -1.67 -11.55 -24.64
CA THR A 440 -0.58 -12.16 -23.87
C THR A 440 -1.10 -13.10 -22.79
N PHE A 441 -2.17 -12.71 -22.08
CA PHE A 441 -2.85 -13.57 -21.12
C PHE A 441 -3.42 -14.84 -21.76
N VAL A 442 -4.16 -14.71 -22.87
CA VAL A 442 -4.75 -15.87 -23.57
C VAL A 442 -3.66 -16.85 -24.04
N ARG A 443 -2.53 -16.35 -24.57
CA ARG A 443 -1.38 -17.19 -24.95
C ARG A 443 -0.78 -17.93 -23.76
N ALA A 444 -0.65 -17.26 -22.62
CA ALA A 444 -0.16 -17.86 -21.40
C ALA A 444 -1.11 -18.97 -20.90
N VAL A 445 -2.43 -18.72 -20.88
CA VAL A 445 -3.44 -19.73 -20.51
C VAL A 445 -3.36 -20.95 -21.44
N LEU A 446 -3.34 -20.74 -22.76
CA LEU A 446 -3.24 -21.81 -23.75
C LEU A 446 -1.98 -22.66 -23.56
N GLY A 447 -0.81 -22.03 -23.44
CA GLY A 447 0.45 -22.76 -23.30
C GLY A 447 0.59 -23.47 -21.95
N VAL A 448 0.12 -22.87 -20.85
CA VAL A 448 0.10 -23.53 -19.53
C VAL A 448 -0.80 -24.77 -19.56
N CYS A 449 -2.01 -24.66 -20.13
CA CYS A 449 -2.92 -25.80 -20.25
C CYS A 449 -2.35 -26.92 -21.12
N ALA A 450 -1.64 -26.59 -22.20
CA ALA A 450 -0.94 -27.58 -23.03
C ALA A 450 0.15 -28.33 -22.26
N VAL A 451 0.98 -27.64 -21.47
CA VAL A 451 2.00 -28.29 -20.63
C VAL A 451 1.37 -29.15 -19.52
N LEU A 452 0.21 -28.77 -18.99
CA LEU A 452 -0.54 -29.59 -18.05
C LEU A 452 -1.08 -30.88 -18.68
N ALA A 453 -1.46 -30.84 -19.97
CA ALA A 453 -1.82 -32.04 -20.74
C ALA A 453 -0.64 -33.01 -20.80
N ASP A 454 0.55 -32.51 -21.16
CA ASP A 454 1.78 -33.30 -21.24
C ASP A 454 2.19 -33.88 -19.89
N LEU A 455 2.07 -33.09 -18.82
CA LEU A 455 2.35 -33.55 -17.46
C LEU A 455 1.45 -34.75 -17.11
N ALA A 456 0.15 -34.60 -17.28
CA ALA A 456 -0.80 -35.65 -16.94
C ALA A 456 -0.65 -36.89 -17.84
N TRP A 457 -0.26 -36.70 -19.09
CA TRP A 457 0.07 -37.79 -20.00
C TRP A 457 1.34 -38.52 -19.59
N ALA A 458 2.44 -37.79 -19.39
CA ALA A 458 3.73 -38.33 -18.97
C ALA A 458 3.63 -39.10 -17.65
N ASP A 459 2.80 -38.60 -16.72
CA ASP A 459 2.48 -39.28 -15.47
C ASP A 459 1.71 -40.59 -15.68
N SER A 460 0.74 -40.62 -16.62
CA SER A 460 -0.03 -41.84 -16.91
C SER A 460 0.80 -42.95 -17.54
N ILE A 461 1.76 -42.61 -18.41
CA ILE A 461 2.66 -43.59 -19.06
C ILE A 461 3.92 -43.90 -18.22
N GLY A 462 4.12 -43.22 -17.08
CA GLY A 462 5.29 -43.40 -16.22
C GLY A 462 6.61 -42.87 -16.78
N ASN A 463 6.58 -41.84 -17.64
CA ASN A 463 7.81 -41.25 -18.19
C ASN A 463 8.40 -40.18 -17.24
N ASN A 464 9.45 -40.55 -16.51
CA ASN A 464 10.09 -39.67 -15.52
C ASN A 464 10.72 -38.40 -16.13
N ALA A 465 11.34 -38.50 -17.31
CA ALA A 465 12.07 -37.37 -17.91
C ALA A 465 11.15 -36.23 -18.38
N CYS A 466 10.05 -36.57 -19.04
CA CYS A 466 9.04 -35.61 -19.46
C CYS A 466 8.34 -35.00 -18.23
N ARG A 467 7.93 -35.85 -17.28
CA ARG A 467 7.27 -35.44 -16.03
C ARG A 467 8.12 -34.49 -15.20
N GLU A 468 9.40 -34.81 -14.95
CA GLU A 468 10.32 -33.96 -14.18
C GLU A 468 10.50 -32.57 -14.84
N ARG A 469 10.66 -32.52 -16.17
CA ARG A 469 10.80 -31.23 -16.88
C ARG A 469 9.51 -30.41 -16.86
N ALA A 470 8.35 -31.03 -17.07
CA ALA A 470 7.06 -30.36 -16.99
C ALA A 470 6.83 -29.77 -15.59
N LEU A 471 7.06 -30.55 -14.52
CA LEU A 471 6.98 -30.07 -13.14
C LEU A 471 7.98 -28.94 -12.85
N GLY A 472 9.20 -29.02 -13.40
CA GLY A 472 10.22 -27.98 -13.25
C GLY A 472 9.80 -26.65 -13.88
N VAL A 473 9.19 -26.69 -15.07
CA VAL A 473 8.64 -25.51 -15.76
C VAL A 473 7.47 -24.91 -14.96
N LEU A 474 6.53 -25.74 -14.50
CA LEU A 474 5.39 -25.28 -13.69
C LEU A 474 5.86 -24.63 -12.38
N THR A 475 6.86 -25.22 -11.74
CA THR A 475 7.46 -24.68 -10.50
C THR A 475 8.12 -23.32 -10.76
N LEU A 476 8.79 -23.15 -11.90
CA LEU A 476 9.36 -21.86 -12.30
C LEU A 476 8.24 -20.82 -12.51
N TRP A 477 7.21 -21.15 -13.28
CA TRP A 477 6.07 -20.26 -13.53
C TRP A 477 5.28 -19.89 -12.26
N GLN A 478 5.20 -20.78 -11.27
CA GLN A 478 4.57 -20.48 -9.99
C GLN A 478 5.31 -19.39 -9.19
N ASN A 479 6.57 -19.10 -9.50
CA ASN A 479 7.35 -18.02 -8.90
C ASN A 479 7.32 -16.72 -9.73
N VAL A 480 6.61 -16.69 -10.87
CA VAL A 480 6.52 -15.52 -11.76
C VAL A 480 5.11 -14.96 -11.72
N ASP A 481 4.97 -13.67 -11.41
CA ASP A 481 3.68 -12.98 -11.41
C ASP A 481 2.99 -13.06 -12.80
N GLY A 482 1.66 -13.13 -12.81
CA GLY A 482 0.87 -13.44 -14.01
C GLY A 482 0.76 -14.95 -14.25
N TYR A 483 1.89 -15.63 -14.50
CA TYR A 483 1.89 -17.09 -14.70
C TYR A 483 1.46 -17.87 -13.45
N ARG A 484 1.86 -17.41 -12.26
CA ARG A 484 1.49 -18.02 -10.98
C ARG A 484 -0.02 -18.17 -10.82
N GLU A 485 -0.78 -17.15 -11.21
CA GLU A 485 -2.24 -17.16 -11.12
C GLU A 485 -2.85 -18.24 -12.04
N ILE A 486 -2.42 -18.28 -13.30
CA ILE A 486 -2.89 -19.24 -14.30
C ILE A 486 -2.55 -20.68 -13.87
N VAL A 487 -1.29 -20.91 -13.46
CA VAL A 487 -0.83 -22.22 -13.00
C VAL A 487 -1.60 -22.65 -11.75
N ASN A 488 -1.75 -21.77 -10.76
CA ASN A 488 -2.47 -22.08 -9.54
C ASN A 488 -3.93 -22.43 -9.82
N HIS A 489 -4.60 -21.68 -10.70
CA HIS A 489 -5.98 -21.95 -11.09
C HIS A 489 -6.14 -23.30 -11.78
N CYS A 490 -5.34 -23.57 -12.83
CA CYS A 490 -5.48 -24.80 -13.60
C CYS A 490 -5.05 -26.06 -12.83
N LEU A 491 -4.10 -25.98 -11.88
CA LEU A 491 -3.69 -27.11 -11.04
C LEU A 491 -4.78 -27.58 -10.06
N LEU A 492 -5.84 -26.79 -9.84
CA LEU A 492 -6.99 -27.16 -9.00
C LEU A 492 -7.96 -28.13 -9.67
N LEU A 493 -7.74 -28.48 -10.94
CA LEU A 493 -8.47 -29.56 -11.58
C LEU A 493 -8.24 -30.86 -10.81
N ARG A 494 -9.34 -31.59 -10.55
CA ARG A 494 -9.37 -32.79 -9.71
C ARG A 494 -8.22 -33.75 -10.01
N GLN A 495 -8.01 -34.12 -11.27
CA GLN A 495 -6.97 -35.05 -11.65
C GLN A 495 -5.56 -34.50 -11.45
N LEU A 496 -5.33 -33.20 -11.68
CA LEU A 496 -4.02 -32.60 -11.53
C LEU A 496 -3.63 -32.50 -10.06
N THR A 497 -4.57 -32.06 -9.21
CA THR A 497 -4.36 -32.04 -7.76
C THR A 497 -4.08 -33.44 -7.20
N LYS A 498 -4.86 -34.45 -7.60
CA LYS A 498 -4.64 -35.84 -7.17
C LYS A 498 -3.31 -36.39 -7.65
N ARG A 499 -2.92 -36.12 -8.90
CA ARG A 499 -1.61 -36.53 -9.45
C ARG A 499 -0.45 -35.88 -8.72
N LEU A 500 -0.55 -34.62 -8.29
CA LEU A 500 0.47 -34.00 -7.45
C LEU A 500 0.62 -34.75 -6.12
N GLY A 501 -0.49 -35.18 -5.49
CA GLY A 501 -0.46 -36.01 -4.29
C GLY A 501 0.10 -37.42 -4.51
N TRP A 502 -0.10 -38.01 -5.69
CA TRP A 502 0.46 -39.32 -6.05
C TRP A 502 1.93 -39.28 -6.41
N ASN A 503 2.44 -38.13 -6.86
CA ASN A 503 3.86 -37.91 -7.12
C ASN A 503 4.66 -37.70 -5.81
N LYS A 504 4.32 -38.43 -4.74
CA LYS A 504 5.10 -38.42 -3.48
C LYS A 504 6.31 -39.35 -3.60
N SER A 505 7.34 -39.11 -2.77
CA SER A 505 8.44 -40.08 -2.65
C SER A 505 7.98 -41.34 -1.92
N ASP A 506 8.28 -42.51 -2.49
CA ASP A 506 8.27 -43.79 -1.76
C ASP A 506 9.49 -43.83 -0.81
N ASP A 507 10.15 -44.98 -0.66
CA ASP A 507 11.36 -45.14 0.16
C ASP A 507 12.59 -44.38 -0.40
N VAL A 508 12.59 -44.01 -1.70
CA VAL A 508 13.70 -43.31 -2.38
C VAL A 508 13.23 -41.96 -2.91
N PRO A 509 13.95 -40.86 -2.62
CA PRO A 509 13.54 -39.54 -3.09
C PRO A 509 13.80 -39.36 -4.59
N SER A 510 12.84 -38.72 -5.27
CA SER A 510 12.93 -38.37 -6.70
C SER A 510 12.77 -36.85 -6.91
N LYS A 511 13.34 -36.32 -7.99
CA LYS A 511 13.23 -34.89 -8.32
C LYS A 511 11.80 -34.49 -8.67
N SER A 512 11.05 -35.36 -9.33
CA SER A 512 9.61 -35.15 -9.57
C SER A 512 8.83 -35.02 -8.27
N ALA A 513 9.16 -35.82 -7.23
CA ALA A 513 8.51 -35.69 -5.94
C ALA A 513 8.81 -34.36 -5.26
N VAL A 514 10.08 -33.92 -5.25
CA VAL A 514 10.47 -32.61 -4.69
C VAL A 514 9.69 -31.47 -5.37
N LEU A 515 9.58 -31.51 -6.70
CA LEU A 515 8.88 -30.48 -7.47
C LEU A 515 7.35 -30.53 -7.24
N ALA A 516 6.75 -31.72 -7.23
CA ALA A 516 5.32 -31.90 -6.98
C ALA A 516 4.93 -31.43 -5.57
N GLU A 517 5.71 -31.81 -4.56
CA GLU A 517 5.51 -31.35 -3.18
C GLU A 517 5.66 -29.83 -3.06
N ARG A 518 6.64 -29.22 -3.74
CA ARG A 518 6.80 -27.76 -3.76
C ARG A 518 5.61 -27.05 -4.40
N LEU A 519 5.10 -27.57 -5.52
CA LEU A 519 3.88 -27.06 -6.17
C LEU A 519 2.68 -27.15 -5.22
N LEU A 520 2.51 -28.30 -4.55
CA LEU A 520 1.42 -28.55 -3.61
C LEU A 520 1.48 -27.62 -2.38
N VAL A 521 2.66 -27.44 -1.79
CA VAL A 521 2.87 -26.50 -0.66
C VAL A 521 2.53 -25.07 -1.08
N THR A 522 2.95 -24.67 -2.27
CA THR A 522 2.70 -23.31 -2.77
C THR A 522 1.22 -23.09 -3.09
N LEU A 523 0.54 -24.08 -3.68
CA LEU A 523 -0.92 -24.08 -3.84
C LEU A 523 -1.61 -24.00 -2.49
N GLY A 524 -1.15 -24.77 -1.49
CA GLY A 524 -1.76 -24.81 -0.18
C GLY A 524 -1.60 -23.52 0.64
N LYS A 525 -0.64 -22.68 0.28
CA LYS A 525 -0.45 -21.34 0.87
C LYS A 525 -1.45 -20.31 0.30
N ASP A 526 -2.12 -20.60 -0.81
CA ASP A 526 -3.18 -19.76 -1.38
C ASP A 526 -4.55 -20.12 -0.77
N PRO A 527 -5.22 -19.17 -0.08
CA PRO A 527 -6.54 -19.40 0.50
C PRO A 527 -7.57 -19.96 -0.49
N ARG A 528 -7.60 -19.46 -1.73
CA ARG A 528 -8.62 -19.85 -2.72
C ARG A 528 -8.43 -21.28 -3.21
N SER A 529 -7.18 -21.71 -3.36
CA SER A 529 -6.83 -23.08 -3.72
C SER A 529 -7.28 -24.08 -2.66
N MET A 530 -7.17 -23.73 -1.38
CA MET A 530 -7.54 -24.62 -0.28
C MET A 530 -9.05 -24.78 -0.09
N LEU A 531 -9.88 -23.87 -0.63
CA LEU A 531 -11.35 -24.02 -0.62
C LEU A 531 -11.84 -25.20 -1.48
N ARG A 532 -11.03 -25.69 -2.42
CA ARG A 532 -11.41 -26.81 -3.29
C ARG A 532 -11.36 -28.14 -2.53
N GLU A 533 -12.48 -28.87 -2.55
CA GLU A 533 -12.61 -30.18 -1.88
C GLU A 533 -11.47 -31.15 -2.23
N HIS A 534 -11.10 -31.25 -3.51
CA HIS A 534 -10.03 -32.16 -3.93
C HIS A 534 -8.64 -31.78 -3.41
N MET A 535 -8.39 -30.48 -3.15
CA MET A 535 -7.16 -30.04 -2.51
C MET A 535 -7.13 -30.45 -1.05
N VAL A 536 -8.26 -30.28 -0.34
CA VAL A 536 -8.43 -30.73 1.05
C VAL A 536 -8.23 -32.24 1.18
N GLU A 537 -8.88 -33.04 0.32
CA GLU A 537 -8.69 -34.50 0.27
C GLU A 537 -7.21 -34.88 0.05
N THR A 538 -6.55 -34.20 -0.90
CA THR A 538 -5.16 -34.48 -1.24
C THR A 538 -4.23 -34.16 -0.07
N VAL A 539 -4.38 -32.99 0.56
CA VAL A 539 -3.57 -32.58 1.71
C VAL A 539 -3.78 -33.48 2.92
N LEU A 540 -5.02 -33.88 3.21
CA LEU A 540 -5.33 -34.75 4.35
C LEU A 540 -4.88 -36.20 4.15
N SER A 541 -4.65 -36.63 2.90
CA SER A 541 -4.14 -37.98 2.56
C SER A 541 -2.62 -38.04 2.41
N LEU A 542 -1.91 -36.91 2.61
CA LEU A 542 -0.44 -36.89 2.62
C LEU A 542 0.10 -37.69 3.81
N GLU A 543 0.99 -38.64 3.52
CA GLU A 543 1.68 -39.46 4.51
C GLU A 543 3.20 -39.40 4.28
N PRO A 544 4.02 -39.32 5.34
CA PRO A 544 5.48 -39.32 5.22
C PRO A 544 6.02 -40.69 4.72
N PRO A 545 7.23 -40.75 4.13
CA PRO A 545 8.25 -39.70 4.07
C PRO A 545 8.03 -38.66 2.95
N PHE A 546 8.36 -37.40 3.23
CA PHE A 546 8.30 -36.29 2.27
C PHE A 546 9.70 -35.90 1.77
N ALA A 547 9.77 -35.46 0.51
CA ALA A 547 10.99 -35.04 -0.16
C ALA A 547 11.31 -33.54 0.03
N PHE A 548 10.29 -32.74 0.31
CA PHE A 548 10.33 -31.27 0.45
C PHE A 548 9.47 -30.79 1.62
N ILE A 549 8.29 -31.39 1.86
CA ILE A 549 7.38 -30.91 2.92
C ILE A 549 7.97 -31.18 4.30
N GLU A 550 8.28 -30.12 5.03
CA GLU A 550 8.75 -30.22 6.41
C GLU A 550 7.61 -30.53 7.39
N ALA A 551 7.96 -31.05 8.57
CA ALA A 551 6.96 -31.39 9.60
C ALA A 551 6.12 -30.17 10.03
N GLU A 552 6.71 -28.98 10.10
CA GLU A 552 6.00 -27.75 10.42
C GLU A 552 5.04 -27.32 9.30
N GLU A 553 5.49 -27.37 8.04
CA GLU A 553 4.66 -27.07 6.88
C GLU A 553 3.49 -28.07 6.76
N MET A 554 3.72 -29.35 7.05
CA MET A 554 2.65 -30.35 7.07
C MET A 554 1.61 -30.07 8.17
N LEU A 555 2.05 -29.67 9.37
CA LEU A 555 1.13 -29.26 10.44
C LEU A 555 0.34 -27.99 10.10
N GLU A 556 0.94 -27.09 9.32
CA GLU A 556 0.28 -25.90 8.80
C GLU A 556 -0.77 -26.27 7.74
N LEU A 557 -0.38 -26.98 6.67
CA LEU A 557 -1.29 -27.44 5.61
C LEU A 557 -2.44 -28.28 6.18
N GLY A 558 -2.13 -29.20 7.09
CA GLY A 558 -3.14 -29.99 7.79
C GLY A 558 -4.07 -29.17 8.67
N LYS A 559 -3.62 -28.02 9.23
CA LYS A 559 -4.51 -27.09 9.93
C LYS A 559 -5.44 -26.40 8.94
N LEU A 560 -4.90 -25.86 7.85
CA LEU A 560 -5.69 -25.18 6.81
C LEU A 560 -6.79 -26.09 6.24
N ALA A 561 -6.42 -27.32 5.84
CA ALA A 561 -7.37 -28.29 5.30
C ALA A 561 -8.49 -28.68 6.28
N ARG A 562 -8.20 -28.77 7.59
CA ARG A 562 -9.24 -29.04 8.61
C ARG A 562 -10.21 -27.88 8.76
N VAL A 563 -9.71 -26.64 8.77
CA VAL A 563 -10.57 -25.44 8.86
C VAL A 563 -11.55 -25.40 7.68
N VAL A 564 -11.11 -25.71 6.45
CA VAL A 564 -12.03 -25.79 5.29
C VAL A 564 -13.03 -26.92 5.44
N ARG A 565 -12.57 -28.13 5.79
CA ARG A 565 -13.44 -29.30 5.96
C ARG A 565 -14.51 -29.09 7.02
N ASP A 566 -14.16 -28.40 8.10
CA ASP A 566 -15.06 -28.12 9.22
C ASP A 566 -15.94 -26.86 8.93
N GLY A 567 -15.69 -26.16 7.81
CA GLY A 567 -16.57 -25.14 7.24
C GLY A 567 -16.62 -23.81 8.00
N ILE A 568 -17.76 -23.13 7.91
CA ILE A 568 -17.94 -21.77 8.45
C ILE A 568 -17.82 -21.70 9.97
N SER A 569 -18.20 -22.76 10.71
CA SER A 569 -18.06 -22.80 12.17
C SER A 569 -16.60 -22.66 12.60
N SER A 570 -15.69 -23.45 12.00
CA SER A 570 -14.26 -23.35 12.29
C SER A 570 -13.65 -22.01 11.83
N ALA A 571 -14.14 -21.46 10.72
CA ALA A 571 -13.73 -20.13 10.27
C ALA A 571 -14.12 -19.03 11.27
N ALA A 572 -15.34 -19.08 11.82
CA ALA A 572 -15.81 -18.14 12.84
C ALA A 572 -15.00 -18.26 14.14
N GLU A 573 -14.72 -19.48 14.61
CA GLU A 573 -13.85 -19.71 15.78
C GLU A 573 -12.45 -19.12 15.56
N GLU A 574 -11.82 -19.39 14.40
CA GLU A 574 -10.49 -18.88 14.10
C GLU A 574 -10.48 -17.35 13.92
N LEU A 575 -11.55 -16.71 13.43
CA LEU A 575 -11.65 -15.24 13.37
C LEU A 575 -11.88 -14.61 14.76
N ALA A 576 -12.61 -15.29 15.65
CA ALA A 576 -12.84 -14.86 17.03
C ALA A 576 -11.63 -15.10 17.96
N TYR A 577 -10.69 -15.98 17.57
CA TYR A 577 -9.55 -16.36 18.39
C TYR A 577 -8.54 -15.22 18.60
N LYS A 578 -8.31 -14.87 19.88
CA LYS A 578 -7.29 -13.88 20.27
C LYS A 578 -5.89 -14.47 20.19
N SER A 579 -5.09 -13.94 19.28
CA SER A 579 -3.74 -14.43 19.00
C SER A 579 -2.68 -13.68 19.80
N LEU A 580 -1.54 -14.33 20.03
CA LEU A 580 -0.33 -13.66 20.50
C LEU A 580 0.22 -12.77 19.37
N ARG A 581 0.74 -11.61 19.74
CA ARG A 581 1.23 -10.56 18.83
C ARG A 581 2.75 -10.44 18.93
N PRO A 582 3.49 -10.19 17.83
CA PRO A 582 2.99 -9.98 16.46
C PRO A 582 2.47 -11.27 15.78
N PHE A 583 1.63 -11.14 14.75
CA PHE A 583 1.10 -12.28 14.02
C PHE A 583 2.20 -13.04 13.26
N SER A 584 2.22 -14.37 13.41
CA SER A 584 3.06 -15.24 12.59
C SER A 584 2.47 -15.46 11.19
N LEU A 585 3.31 -15.78 10.21
CA LEU A 585 2.89 -16.14 8.84
C LEU A 585 1.81 -17.23 8.83
N ARG A 586 2.00 -18.26 9.67
CA ARG A 586 1.05 -19.36 9.85
C ARG A 586 -0.32 -18.87 10.31
N ARG A 587 -0.37 -17.93 11.27
CA ARG A 587 -1.65 -17.39 11.75
C ARG A 587 -2.33 -16.52 10.70
N LEU A 588 -1.58 -15.69 9.97
CA LEU A 588 -2.13 -14.88 8.88
C LEU A 588 -2.73 -15.75 7.78
N ARG A 589 -2.07 -16.85 7.38
CA ARG A 589 -2.62 -17.78 6.38
C ARG A 589 -3.93 -18.41 6.83
N VAL A 590 -4.03 -18.84 8.09
CA VAL A 590 -5.29 -19.37 8.66
C VAL A 590 -6.38 -18.28 8.63
N LEU A 591 -6.07 -17.06 9.05
CA LEU A 591 -7.02 -15.94 9.02
C LEU A 591 -7.53 -15.64 7.60
N ARG A 592 -6.62 -15.59 6.62
CA ARG A 592 -6.98 -15.36 5.22
C ARG A 592 -7.86 -16.47 4.65
N LEU A 593 -7.59 -17.72 5.02
CA LEU A 593 -8.46 -18.84 4.68
C LEU A 593 -9.84 -18.72 5.33
N SER A 594 -9.91 -18.40 6.62
CA SER A 594 -11.19 -18.21 7.32
C SER A 594 -12.01 -17.08 6.69
N MET A 595 -11.38 -15.98 6.28
CA MET A 595 -12.06 -14.91 5.53
C MET A 595 -12.55 -15.37 4.17
N ALA A 596 -11.76 -16.19 3.45
CA ALA A 596 -12.15 -16.72 2.16
C ALA A 596 -13.36 -17.66 2.26
N ILE A 597 -13.44 -18.50 3.30
CA ILE A 597 -14.62 -19.34 3.59
C ILE A 597 -15.86 -18.47 3.82
N VAL A 598 -15.75 -17.42 4.65
CA VAL A 598 -16.88 -16.49 4.88
C VAL A 598 -17.28 -15.80 3.57
N GLN A 599 -16.32 -15.39 2.75
CA GLN A 599 -16.60 -14.74 1.47
C GLN A 599 -17.28 -15.67 0.46
N GLU A 600 -16.89 -16.95 0.42
CA GLU A 600 -17.56 -17.99 -0.39
C GLU A 600 -19.00 -18.19 0.07
N GLU A 601 -19.23 -18.29 1.38
CA GLU A 601 -20.58 -18.46 1.94
C GLU A 601 -21.49 -17.29 1.61
N LEU A 602 -20.95 -16.07 1.61
CA LEU A 602 -21.66 -14.86 1.22
C LEU A 602 -22.06 -14.81 -0.28
N THR A 603 -21.67 -15.78 -1.11
CA THR A 603 -22.15 -15.88 -2.50
C THR A 603 -23.49 -16.59 -2.62
N TYR A 604 -23.95 -17.28 -1.58
CA TYR A 604 -25.27 -17.93 -1.55
C TYR A 604 -26.38 -16.96 -1.16
N ASP A 605 -27.61 -17.21 -1.64
CA ASP A 605 -28.77 -16.32 -1.46
C ASP A 605 -29.11 -16.06 0.03
N ASP A 606 -28.98 -17.07 0.89
CA ASP A 606 -29.17 -16.97 2.36
C ASP A 606 -27.85 -16.90 3.14
N GLY A 607 -26.72 -16.75 2.44
CA GLY A 607 -25.39 -16.87 3.02
C GLY A 607 -25.09 -15.84 4.11
N GLU A 608 -25.60 -14.62 3.98
CA GLU A 608 -25.40 -13.56 4.99
C GLU A 608 -26.03 -13.93 6.34
N LEU A 609 -27.25 -14.44 6.34
CA LEU A 609 -27.93 -14.87 7.55
C LEU A 609 -27.18 -16.04 8.20
N HIS A 610 -26.75 -17.02 7.38
CA HIS A 610 -26.03 -18.18 7.87
C HIS A 610 -24.69 -17.83 8.55
N VAL A 611 -23.94 -16.88 7.98
CA VAL A 611 -22.71 -16.34 8.58
C VAL A 611 -23.02 -15.71 9.93
N LEU A 612 -24.07 -14.88 10.03
CA LEU A 612 -24.41 -14.17 11.26
C LEU A 612 -24.87 -15.11 12.39
N GLU A 613 -25.71 -16.10 12.06
CA GLU A 613 -26.15 -17.13 13.00
C GLU A 613 -24.95 -17.93 13.54
N THR A 614 -24.03 -18.32 12.66
CA THR A 614 -22.82 -19.06 13.07
C THR A 614 -21.94 -18.24 14.00
N PHE A 615 -21.70 -16.97 13.69
CA PHE A 615 -20.94 -16.07 14.59
C PHE A 615 -21.63 -15.88 15.94
N TRP A 616 -22.96 -15.86 15.96
CA TRP A 616 -23.74 -15.76 17.19
C TRP A 616 -23.62 -17.03 18.05
N ASP A 617 -23.72 -18.20 17.42
CA ASP A 617 -23.63 -19.51 18.06
C ASP A 617 -22.24 -19.76 18.66
N GLU A 618 -21.18 -19.31 17.98
CA GLU A 618 -19.80 -19.36 18.47
C GLU A 618 -19.48 -18.33 19.58
N ARG A 619 -20.52 -17.73 20.19
CA ARG A 619 -20.44 -16.76 21.30
C ARG A 619 -19.63 -15.49 20.98
N SER A 620 -19.50 -15.13 19.70
CA SER A 620 -18.90 -13.86 19.32
C SER A 620 -19.86 -12.70 19.62
N GLN A 621 -19.33 -11.48 19.85
CA GLN A 621 -20.15 -10.28 20.11
C GLN A 621 -20.77 -9.71 18.82
N GLY A 622 -20.71 -10.45 17.71
CA GLY A 622 -21.06 -10.03 16.36
C GLY A 622 -19.85 -10.01 15.41
N ILE A 623 -20.11 -10.01 14.11
CA ILE A 623 -19.06 -10.06 13.07
C ILE A 623 -18.19 -8.80 13.06
N CYS A 624 -18.78 -7.60 12.96
CA CYS A 624 -18.00 -6.35 12.92
C CYS A 624 -17.18 -6.07 14.20
N PRO A 625 -17.72 -6.28 15.43
CA PRO A 625 -16.93 -6.19 16.66
C PRO A 625 -15.78 -7.19 16.76
N THR A 626 -15.78 -8.25 15.95
CA THR A 626 -14.68 -9.22 15.87
C THR A 626 -13.65 -8.81 14.80
N LEU A 627 -14.12 -8.39 13.62
CA LEU A 627 -13.24 -8.04 12.49
C LEU A 627 -12.49 -6.72 12.68
N ILE A 628 -13.10 -5.70 13.29
CA ILE A 628 -12.48 -4.37 13.44
C ILE A 628 -11.26 -4.41 14.38
N PRO A 629 -11.30 -5.06 15.55
CA PRO A 629 -10.10 -5.26 16.37
C PRO A 629 -9.01 -6.04 15.64
N LEU A 630 -9.37 -7.05 14.84
CA LEU A 630 -8.40 -7.82 14.07
C LEU A 630 -7.72 -6.97 12.98
N LEU A 631 -8.47 -6.11 12.30
CA LEU A 631 -7.92 -5.16 11.32
C LEU A 631 -6.97 -4.18 12.00
N ARG A 632 -7.36 -3.63 13.15
CA ARG A 632 -6.49 -2.77 13.96
C ARG A 632 -5.21 -3.50 14.37
N ASP A 633 -5.34 -4.75 14.80
CA ASP A 633 -4.21 -5.56 15.21
C ASP A 633 -3.21 -5.77 14.05
N ILE A 634 -3.70 -6.07 12.84
CA ILE A 634 -2.85 -6.18 11.66
C ILE A 634 -2.22 -4.82 11.28
N ALA A 635 -2.98 -3.72 11.38
CA ALA A 635 -2.48 -2.37 11.12
C ALA A 635 -1.36 -1.98 12.11
N ASP A 636 -1.53 -2.32 13.38
CA ASP A 636 -0.52 -2.10 14.43
C ASP A 636 0.74 -2.93 14.15
N ASP A 637 0.63 -4.23 13.79
CA ASP A 637 1.81 -5.05 13.43
C ASP A 637 2.54 -4.51 12.19
N LEU A 638 1.79 -4.11 11.16
CA LEU A 638 2.36 -3.50 9.97
C LEU A 638 3.05 -2.17 10.30
N HIS A 639 2.46 -1.36 11.19
CA HIS A 639 3.04 -0.10 11.63
C HIS A 639 4.41 -0.28 12.26
N HIS A 640 4.62 -1.30 13.09
CA HIS A 640 5.91 -1.58 13.73
C HIS A 640 7.06 -1.79 12.74
N HIS A 641 6.78 -2.23 11.50
CA HIS A 641 7.80 -2.34 10.48
C HIS A 641 8.29 -0.96 10.00
N PHE A 642 7.43 0.07 9.94
CA PHE A 642 7.74 1.37 9.34
C PHE A 642 8.01 2.51 10.35
N ILE A 643 8.27 2.18 11.62
CA ILE A 643 8.65 3.18 12.64
C ILE A 643 10.10 3.63 12.39
N LEU A 644 10.41 4.91 12.66
CA LEU A 644 11.77 5.48 12.62
C LEU A 644 12.64 4.98 13.79
N VAL A 645 12.80 3.67 13.93
CA VAL A 645 13.83 3.05 14.77
C VAL A 645 14.86 2.45 13.83
N SER A 646 16.15 2.47 14.24
CA SER A 646 17.29 1.90 13.52
C SER A 646 16.86 0.62 12.80
N SER A 647 16.99 0.62 11.47
CA SER A 647 16.35 -0.31 10.55
C SER A 647 16.36 -1.71 11.11
N VAL A 648 15.19 -2.35 11.16
CA VAL A 648 15.04 -3.79 11.22
C VAL A 648 14.83 -4.22 9.79
N GLN A 649 15.56 -5.23 9.30
CA GLN A 649 15.38 -5.74 7.95
C GLN A 649 13.93 -6.19 7.81
N MET A 650 13.16 -5.50 6.96
CA MET A 650 11.74 -5.79 6.80
C MET A 650 11.55 -7.17 6.18
N ASN A 651 10.85 -8.04 6.90
CA ASN A 651 10.42 -9.33 6.37
C ASN A 651 9.35 -9.10 5.28
N GLN A 652 9.79 -9.06 4.00
CA GLN A 652 8.94 -8.83 2.83
C GLN A 652 7.73 -9.79 2.76
N PRO A 653 7.90 -11.12 2.93
CA PRO A 653 6.76 -12.06 2.98
C PRO A 653 5.73 -11.72 4.06
N LEU A 654 6.17 -11.29 5.24
CA LEU A 654 5.28 -10.92 6.34
C LEU A 654 4.53 -9.62 6.02
N ALA A 655 5.23 -8.58 5.54
CA ALA A 655 4.62 -7.32 5.15
C ALA A 655 3.59 -7.52 4.02
N GLU A 656 3.91 -8.34 3.02
CA GLU A 656 2.97 -8.71 1.95
C GLU A 656 1.71 -9.38 2.52
N LEU A 657 1.86 -10.39 3.39
CA LEU A 657 0.72 -11.10 3.97
C LEU A 657 -0.11 -10.22 4.90
N LEU A 658 0.50 -9.31 5.66
CA LEU A 658 -0.22 -8.33 6.49
C LEU A 658 -1.05 -7.38 5.61
N LEU A 659 -0.46 -6.84 4.53
CA LEU A 659 -1.17 -5.99 3.57
C LEU A 659 -2.34 -6.72 2.92
N ARG A 660 -2.14 -7.94 2.40
CA ARG A 660 -3.21 -8.74 1.80
C ARG A 660 -4.29 -9.12 2.82
N SER A 661 -3.92 -9.48 4.04
CA SER A 661 -4.89 -9.84 5.09
C SER A 661 -5.75 -8.66 5.50
N ALA A 662 -5.16 -7.47 5.63
CA ALA A 662 -5.89 -6.26 5.95
C ALA A 662 -6.82 -5.84 4.80
N ASP A 663 -6.39 -6.04 3.55
CA ASP A 663 -7.18 -5.77 2.35
C ASP A 663 -8.40 -6.72 2.26
N ASP A 664 -8.20 -8.02 2.47
CA ASP A 664 -9.28 -9.02 2.56
C ASP A 664 -10.28 -8.67 3.70
N LEU A 665 -9.78 -8.29 4.88
CA LEU A 665 -10.61 -7.85 6.01
C LEU A 665 -11.43 -6.61 5.71
N LEU A 666 -10.82 -5.60 5.07
CA LEU A 666 -11.48 -4.32 4.81
C LEU A 666 -12.66 -4.51 3.84
N HIS A 667 -12.50 -5.33 2.81
CA HIS A 667 -13.60 -5.70 1.91
C HIS A 667 -14.73 -6.42 2.66
N LEU A 668 -14.38 -7.37 3.53
CA LEU A 668 -15.37 -8.10 4.32
C LEU A 668 -16.13 -7.17 5.27
N ILE A 669 -15.42 -6.27 5.98
CA ILE A 669 -16.01 -5.27 6.87
C ILE A 669 -16.98 -4.37 6.09
N LEU A 670 -16.55 -3.80 4.95
CA LEU A 670 -17.38 -2.90 4.15
C LEU A 670 -18.67 -3.55 3.67
N ARG A 671 -18.68 -4.87 3.44
CA ARG A 671 -19.90 -5.60 3.06
C ARG A 671 -20.96 -5.61 4.18
N PHE A 672 -20.56 -5.74 5.44
CA PHE A 672 -21.48 -5.78 6.58
C PHE A 672 -21.84 -4.39 7.13
N VAL A 673 -20.96 -3.41 6.98
CA VAL A 673 -21.11 -2.06 7.57
C VAL A 673 -22.37 -1.32 7.12
N PHE A 674 -22.90 -1.61 5.93
CA PHE A 674 -24.12 -0.96 5.42
C PHE A 674 -25.40 -1.62 5.94
N ALA A 675 -25.36 -2.92 6.23
CA ALA A 675 -26.50 -3.65 6.78
C ALA A 675 -26.58 -3.51 8.31
N TYR A 676 -25.43 -3.40 8.99
CA TYR A 676 -25.34 -3.36 10.45
C TYR A 676 -24.60 -2.09 10.92
N PRO A 677 -25.30 -1.11 11.52
CA PRO A 677 -24.66 0.13 11.97
C PRO A 677 -23.62 -0.15 13.06
N LEU A 678 -22.46 0.48 12.92
CA LEU A 678 -21.33 0.35 13.85
C LEU A 678 -21.46 1.32 15.03
N ALA A 679 -20.98 0.93 16.21
CA ALA A 679 -20.84 1.85 17.32
C ALA A 679 -19.73 2.89 17.04
N SER A 680 -19.85 4.11 17.60
CA SER A 680 -18.87 5.18 17.38
C SER A 680 -17.43 4.81 17.76
N ARG A 681 -17.25 3.92 18.75
CA ARG A 681 -15.93 3.40 19.12
C ARG A 681 -15.32 2.54 18.01
N ASP A 682 -16.13 1.72 17.37
CA ASP A 682 -15.69 0.81 16.31
C ASP A 682 -15.44 1.58 15.00
N LEU A 683 -16.25 2.60 14.71
CA LEU A 683 -15.99 3.55 13.63
C LEU A 683 -14.65 4.27 13.80
N ARG A 684 -14.34 4.74 15.02
CA ARG A 684 -13.04 5.35 15.33
C ARG A 684 -11.88 4.38 15.12
N ASN A 685 -12.00 3.15 15.62
CA ASN A 685 -10.98 2.13 15.45
C ASN A 685 -10.76 1.78 13.96
N LEU A 686 -11.85 1.66 13.20
CA LEU A 686 -11.82 1.39 11.76
C LEU A 686 -11.14 2.55 11.01
N ALA A 687 -11.54 3.80 11.27
CA ALA A 687 -10.92 4.97 10.64
C ALA A 687 -9.41 5.05 10.94
N ASN A 688 -9.02 4.87 12.20
CA ASN A 688 -7.60 4.87 12.59
C ASN A 688 -6.81 3.74 11.92
N ALA A 689 -7.40 2.54 11.79
CA ALA A 689 -6.77 1.42 11.12
C ALA A 689 -6.60 1.69 9.61
N ILE A 690 -7.62 2.23 8.92
CA ILE A 690 -7.55 2.60 7.50
C ILE A 690 -6.44 3.64 7.28
N VAL A 691 -6.38 4.69 8.10
CA VAL A 691 -5.31 5.70 8.01
C VAL A 691 -3.94 5.03 8.19
N THR A 692 -3.79 4.22 9.23
CA THR A 692 -2.51 3.54 9.54
C THR A 692 -2.06 2.63 8.40
N LEU A 693 -2.98 1.87 7.79
CA LEU A 693 -2.73 0.99 6.64
C LEU A 693 -2.37 1.78 5.38
N TYR A 694 -3.07 2.88 5.10
CA TYR A 694 -2.74 3.76 3.98
C TYR A 694 -1.31 4.31 4.10
N MET A 695 -0.95 4.81 5.30
CA MET A 695 0.41 5.32 5.54
C MET A 695 1.47 4.22 5.37
N CYS A 696 1.26 3.04 5.98
CA CYS A 696 2.14 1.89 5.81
C CYS A 696 2.28 1.48 4.34
N ALA A 697 1.18 1.44 3.60
CA ALA A 697 1.18 1.08 2.20
C ALA A 697 1.92 2.12 1.34
N GLN A 698 1.81 3.41 1.66
CA GLN A 698 2.57 4.46 0.96
C GLN A 698 4.07 4.36 1.24
N GLN A 699 4.46 4.10 2.49
CA GLN A 699 5.85 3.85 2.85
C GLN A 699 6.39 2.56 2.21
N ALA A 700 5.57 1.51 2.12
CA ALA A 700 5.93 0.28 1.42
C ALA A 700 6.21 0.54 -0.08
N THR A 701 5.41 1.38 -0.74
CA THR A 701 5.63 1.72 -2.16
C THR A 701 6.90 2.54 -2.40
N THR A 702 7.39 3.29 -1.42
CA THR A 702 8.65 4.03 -1.56
C THR A 702 9.88 3.20 -1.22
N GLN A 703 9.73 2.16 -0.39
CA GLN A 703 10.83 1.32 0.09
C GLN A 703 11.06 0.06 -0.75
N PHE A 704 10.00 -0.57 -1.26
CA PHE A 704 10.11 -1.81 -2.02
C PHE A 704 10.22 -1.56 -3.54
N SER A 705 10.89 -2.46 -4.24
CA SER A 705 10.98 -2.42 -5.71
C SER A 705 9.59 -2.49 -6.35
N PRO A 706 9.32 -1.73 -7.43
CA PRO A 706 8.04 -1.75 -8.16
C PRO A 706 7.60 -3.14 -8.65
N HIS A 707 8.54 -4.08 -8.77
CA HIS A 707 8.30 -5.45 -9.21
C HIS A 707 8.09 -6.44 -8.05
N SER A 708 8.20 -6.00 -6.80
CA SER A 708 7.98 -6.86 -5.64
C SER A 708 6.48 -7.09 -5.40
N THR A 709 6.14 -8.29 -4.93
CA THR A 709 4.77 -8.64 -4.54
C THR A 709 4.25 -7.77 -3.39
N THR A 710 5.15 -7.32 -2.50
CA THR A 710 4.84 -6.39 -1.42
C THR A 710 4.45 -5.00 -1.95
N TYR A 711 5.16 -4.49 -2.96
CA TYR A 711 4.81 -3.23 -3.61
C TYR A 711 3.40 -3.30 -4.25
N LEU A 712 3.09 -4.39 -4.96
CA LEU A 712 1.77 -4.58 -5.57
C LEU A 712 0.64 -4.70 -4.53
N ALA A 713 0.90 -5.41 -3.43
CA ALA A 713 -0.03 -5.50 -2.31
C ALA A 713 -0.25 -4.13 -1.65
N ALA A 714 0.81 -3.32 -1.54
CA ALA A 714 0.74 -1.97 -1.00
C ALA A 714 -0.06 -1.02 -1.91
N GLN A 715 0.19 -1.04 -3.23
CA GLN A 715 -0.57 -0.22 -4.19
C GLN A 715 -2.07 -0.57 -4.13
N THR A 716 -2.39 -1.86 -4.09
CA THR A 716 -3.77 -2.31 -3.92
C THR A 716 -4.35 -1.76 -2.63
N MET A 717 -3.65 -1.94 -1.50
CA MET A 717 -4.14 -1.48 -0.21
C MET A 717 -4.39 0.03 -0.17
N GLN A 718 -3.56 0.84 -0.84
CA GLN A 718 -3.81 2.28 -0.98
C GLN A 718 -5.17 2.55 -1.65
N THR A 719 -5.45 1.87 -2.78
CA THR A 719 -6.72 2.01 -3.49
C THR A 719 -7.92 1.50 -2.67
N THR A 720 -7.75 0.41 -1.93
CA THR A 720 -8.79 -0.12 -1.05
C THR A 720 -9.06 0.85 0.11
N CYS A 721 -8.03 1.43 0.71
CA CYS A 721 -8.18 2.40 1.80
C CYS A 721 -8.90 3.68 1.35
N THR A 722 -8.53 4.24 0.18
CA THR A 722 -9.21 5.43 -0.36
C THR A 722 -10.65 5.13 -0.75
N SER A 723 -10.90 3.98 -1.38
CA SER A 723 -12.25 3.51 -1.70
C SER A 723 -13.08 3.32 -0.43
N ALA A 724 -12.56 2.58 0.57
CA ALA A 724 -13.22 2.32 1.84
C ALA A 724 -13.61 3.62 2.57
N LEU A 725 -12.67 4.57 2.69
CA LEU A 725 -12.94 5.83 3.37
C LEU A 725 -13.99 6.65 2.60
N SER A 726 -13.92 6.66 1.27
CA SER A 726 -14.92 7.32 0.42
C SER A 726 -16.31 6.67 0.54
N THR A 727 -16.40 5.34 0.59
CA THR A 727 -17.67 4.62 0.78
C THR A 727 -18.25 4.87 2.17
N LEU A 728 -17.42 4.96 3.22
CA LEU A 728 -17.85 5.27 4.59
C LEU A 728 -18.31 6.73 4.75
N LEU A 729 -17.77 7.65 3.95
CA LEU A 729 -18.14 9.07 3.94
C LEU A 729 -19.34 9.38 3.03
N ASN A 730 -19.85 8.43 2.24
CA ASN A 730 -20.95 8.67 1.31
C ASN A 730 -22.33 8.58 2.00
N PRO A 731 -23.16 9.65 1.98
CA PRO A 731 -24.48 9.65 2.62
C PRO A 731 -25.53 8.77 1.91
N ALA A 732 -25.39 8.51 0.61
CA ALA A 732 -26.38 7.76 -0.17
C ALA A 732 -26.52 6.28 0.28
N SER A 733 -25.54 5.79 1.05
CA SER A 733 -25.43 4.40 1.44
C SER A 733 -26.15 4.06 2.77
N ARG A 734 -26.72 5.03 3.51
CA ARG A 734 -27.39 4.78 4.81
C ARG A 734 -28.71 5.53 4.95
N LYS A 735 -29.79 4.82 5.30
CA LYS A 735 -31.16 5.37 5.34
C LYS A 735 -31.60 5.94 6.70
N ASP A 736 -30.91 5.62 7.82
CA ASP A 736 -31.52 5.78 9.16
C ASP A 736 -30.66 6.49 10.25
N THR A 737 -29.41 6.86 9.97
CA THR A 737 -28.55 7.57 10.94
C THR A 737 -28.21 8.97 10.46
N GLU A 738 -28.72 9.98 11.15
CA GLU A 738 -28.26 11.38 11.05
C GLU A 738 -26.71 11.42 11.09
N ASN A 739 -26.10 12.40 10.40
CA ASN A 739 -24.68 12.63 10.05
C ASN A 739 -23.55 12.37 11.12
N LEU A 740 -23.87 11.81 12.28
CA LEU A 740 -22.99 11.44 13.40
C LEU A 740 -21.86 10.48 13.02
N ASP A 741 -22.08 9.52 12.11
CA ASP A 741 -21.05 8.54 11.76
C ASP A 741 -19.92 9.17 10.94
N GLN A 742 -20.27 10.03 9.98
CA GLN A 742 -19.32 10.79 9.17
C GLN A 742 -18.52 11.77 10.03
N GLU A 743 -19.17 12.43 11.01
CA GLU A 743 -18.51 13.28 12.01
C GLU A 743 -17.47 12.49 12.82
N VAL A 744 -17.81 11.29 13.30
CA VAL A 744 -16.88 10.44 14.05
C VAL A 744 -15.69 10.00 13.20
N ILE A 745 -15.92 9.63 11.94
CA ILE A 745 -14.86 9.22 11.00
C ILE A 745 -13.90 10.39 10.74
N LEU A 746 -14.41 11.55 10.31
CA LEU A 746 -13.57 12.72 9.99
C LEU A 746 -12.78 13.20 11.21
N ARG A 747 -13.40 13.28 12.40
CA ARG A 747 -12.67 13.60 13.64
C ARG A 747 -11.55 12.60 13.94
N SER A 748 -11.78 11.32 13.67
CA SER A 748 -10.78 10.27 13.92
C SER A 748 -9.60 10.39 12.94
N VAL A 749 -9.88 10.64 11.66
CA VAL A 749 -8.86 10.85 10.62
C VAL A 749 -8.03 12.09 10.91
N LEU A 750 -8.66 13.24 11.19
CA LEU A 750 -7.95 14.48 11.55
C LEU A 750 -7.18 14.32 12.86
N GLY A 751 -7.75 13.62 13.85
CA GLY A 751 -7.08 13.32 15.11
C GLY A 751 -5.80 12.50 14.96
N CYS A 752 -5.65 11.72 13.88
CA CYS A 752 -4.42 10.97 13.60
C CYS A 752 -3.24 11.88 13.23
N ALA A 753 -3.46 13.12 12.78
CA ALA A 753 -2.39 14.06 12.45
C ALA A 753 -1.47 14.33 13.65
N ASN A 754 -2.05 14.37 14.85
CA ASN A 754 -1.34 14.63 16.10
C ASN A 754 -0.57 13.41 16.65
N GLN A 755 -0.66 12.25 16.00
CA GLN A 755 -0.13 10.98 16.49
C GLN A 755 0.67 10.29 15.38
N SER A 756 1.93 10.70 15.17
CA SER A 756 2.80 10.07 14.16
C SER A 756 3.19 8.62 14.50
N GLY A 757 2.99 8.18 15.75
CA GLY A 757 3.29 6.80 16.17
C GLY A 757 4.78 6.43 16.09
N GLY A 758 5.67 7.42 15.98
CA GLY A 758 7.10 7.18 15.75
C GLY A 758 7.50 7.04 14.28
N ARG A 759 6.58 7.27 13.33
CA ARG A 759 6.91 7.56 11.92
C ARG A 759 7.50 8.97 11.78
N ASP A 760 8.06 9.24 10.61
CA ASP A 760 8.40 10.61 10.19
C ASP A 760 7.12 11.47 10.22
N PRO A 761 7.05 12.50 11.10
CA PRO A 761 5.87 13.32 11.22
C PRO A 761 5.56 14.08 9.92
N VAL A 762 6.56 14.50 9.14
CA VAL A 762 6.32 15.25 7.89
C VAL A 762 5.75 14.34 6.82
N ALA A 763 6.36 13.16 6.62
CA ALA A 763 5.79 12.16 5.75
C ALA A 763 4.36 11.79 6.21
N HIS A 764 4.14 11.55 7.50
CA HIS A 764 2.83 11.18 8.04
C HIS A 764 1.75 12.24 7.75
N ILE A 765 2.05 13.53 7.97
CA ILE A 765 1.10 14.62 7.69
C ILE A 765 0.83 14.74 6.19
N ARG A 766 1.87 14.68 5.34
CA ARG A 766 1.72 14.76 3.88
C ARG A 766 0.87 13.61 3.33
N GLN A 767 1.10 12.40 3.83
CA GLN A 767 0.34 11.22 3.42
C GLN A 767 -1.12 11.32 3.90
N LEU A 768 -1.38 11.84 5.10
CA LEU A 768 -2.73 12.11 5.60
C LEU A 768 -3.46 13.16 4.77
N TYR A 769 -2.77 14.23 4.37
CA TYR A 769 -3.30 15.23 3.45
C TYR A 769 -3.70 14.60 2.11
N ASN A 770 -2.84 13.78 1.51
CA ASN A 770 -3.16 13.08 0.26
C ASN A 770 -4.39 12.15 0.38
N LEU A 771 -4.52 11.45 1.51
CA LEU A 771 -5.70 10.63 1.79
C LEU A 771 -6.97 11.48 1.88
N LEU A 772 -6.92 12.64 2.55
CA LEU A 772 -8.05 13.54 2.66
C LEU A 772 -8.42 14.19 1.32
N ASP A 773 -7.43 14.65 0.53
CA ASP A 773 -7.69 15.27 -0.78
C ASP A 773 -8.33 14.29 -1.77
N THR A 774 -7.91 13.02 -1.74
CA THR A 774 -8.47 11.98 -2.61
C THR A 774 -9.85 11.49 -2.19
N THR A 775 -10.25 11.67 -0.93
CA THR A 775 -11.51 11.13 -0.38
C THR A 775 -12.62 12.17 -0.29
N LEU A 776 -12.30 13.46 -0.19
CA LEU A 776 -13.29 14.53 -0.25
C LEU A 776 -13.83 14.72 -1.69
N PRO A 777 -15.14 14.95 -1.89
CA PRO A 777 -15.73 15.06 -3.23
C PRO A 777 -15.22 16.30 -4.00
N ARG A 778 -14.91 16.14 -5.29
CA ARG A 778 -14.45 17.25 -6.17
C ARG A 778 -15.64 18.03 -6.73
N ALA A 779 -15.60 19.36 -6.64
CA ALA A 779 -16.65 20.25 -7.13
C ALA A 779 -16.94 20.10 -8.64
N GLN A 780 -15.99 19.60 -9.44
CA GLN A 780 -16.13 19.44 -10.90
C GLN A 780 -17.07 18.30 -11.35
N ALA A 781 -17.59 17.47 -10.45
CA ALA A 781 -18.64 16.49 -10.78
C ALA A 781 -20.04 17.11 -10.98
N LEU A 782 -20.14 18.44 -10.95
CA LEU A 782 -21.39 19.22 -11.07
C LEU A 782 -21.72 19.66 -12.51
N VAL A 783 -21.04 19.16 -13.55
CA VAL A 783 -21.52 19.38 -14.93
C VAL A 783 -22.76 18.50 -15.15
N PRO A 784 -23.95 19.08 -15.39
CA PRO A 784 -25.16 18.31 -15.61
C PRO A 784 -25.12 17.78 -17.04
N ASN A 785 -24.55 16.60 -17.24
CA ASN A 785 -25.08 15.75 -18.30
C ASN A 785 -26.44 15.28 -17.80
N GLY A 786 -27.49 15.90 -18.36
CA GLY A 786 -28.87 15.68 -17.97
C GLY A 786 -29.22 14.19 -18.04
N ASP A 787 -29.19 13.55 -16.88
CA ASP A 787 -30.14 12.55 -16.41
C ASP A 787 -29.61 11.99 -15.08
N SER A 788 -30.44 12.07 -14.02
CA SER A 788 -30.29 11.52 -12.65
C SER A 788 -29.97 12.57 -11.56
N GLY A 789 -31.00 13.02 -10.84
CA GLY A 789 -30.92 13.93 -9.69
C GLY A 789 -30.34 13.33 -8.39
N ALA A 790 -29.30 12.50 -8.48
CA ALA A 790 -28.72 11.81 -7.32
C ALA A 790 -27.36 12.37 -6.84
N THR A 791 -26.62 13.10 -7.67
CA THR A 791 -25.23 13.52 -7.38
C THR A 791 -25.08 14.82 -6.58
N HIS A 792 -26.15 15.60 -6.39
CA HIS A 792 -26.11 16.83 -5.57
C HIS A 792 -26.14 16.57 -4.05
N SER A 793 -26.30 15.33 -3.61
CA SER A 793 -26.56 15.00 -2.20
C SER A 793 -25.31 14.74 -1.35
N SER A 794 -24.15 14.45 -1.96
CA SER A 794 -22.92 14.11 -1.21
C SER A 794 -22.19 15.34 -0.65
N SER A 795 -22.05 16.42 -1.42
CA SER A 795 -21.38 17.65 -0.94
C SER A 795 -22.14 18.33 0.20
N TYR A 796 -23.48 18.36 0.13
CA TYR A 796 -24.33 18.95 1.17
C TYR A 796 -24.19 18.26 2.54
N SER A 797 -23.96 16.93 2.54
CA SER A 797 -23.75 16.18 3.79
C SER A 797 -22.45 16.57 4.49
N ILE A 798 -21.36 16.74 3.74
CA ILE A 798 -20.05 17.09 4.30
C ILE A 798 -20.05 18.55 4.78
N ALA A 799 -20.65 19.48 4.03
CA ALA A 799 -20.80 20.87 4.45
C ALA A 799 -21.52 20.98 5.82
N SER A 800 -22.52 20.13 6.09
CA SER A 800 -23.21 20.11 7.38
C SER A 800 -22.37 19.59 8.57
N ILE A 801 -21.25 18.92 8.30
CA ILE A 801 -20.38 18.28 9.31
C ILE A 801 -19.15 19.14 9.62
N LEU A 802 -18.62 19.87 8.62
CA LEU A 802 -17.44 20.72 8.79
C LEU A 802 -17.54 21.65 10.02
N PRO A 803 -18.68 22.33 10.30
CA PRO A 803 -18.83 23.16 11.49
C PRO A 803 -18.72 22.41 12.82
N LYS A 804 -18.92 21.08 12.82
CA LYS A 804 -18.84 20.25 14.03
C LYS A 804 -17.41 19.80 14.33
N ILE A 805 -16.49 19.90 13.38
CA ILE A 805 -15.10 19.39 13.49
C ILE A 805 -14.05 20.51 13.37
N LEU A 806 -14.47 21.76 13.59
CA LEU A 806 -13.62 22.95 13.40
C LEU A 806 -12.32 22.90 14.19
N TYR A 807 -12.33 22.40 15.42
CA TYR A 807 -11.13 22.33 16.26
C TYR A 807 -10.10 21.33 15.73
N GLU A 808 -10.55 20.14 15.32
CA GLU A 808 -9.68 19.15 14.70
C GLU A 808 -9.15 19.63 13.35
N LEU A 809 -9.98 20.35 12.58
CA LEU A 809 -9.62 20.93 11.30
C LEU A 809 -8.58 22.05 11.45
N GLU A 810 -8.80 22.98 12.37
CA GLU A 810 -7.85 24.04 12.74
C GLU A 810 -6.50 23.42 13.13
N THR A 811 -6.51 22.41 14.00
CA THR A 811 -5.27 21.75 14.44
C THR A 811 -4.54 21.10 13.27
N PHE A 812 -5.26 20.48 12.33
CA PHE A 812 -4.68 19.84 11.16
C PHE A 812 -4.09 20.86 10.17
N VAL A 813 -4.81 21.94 9.86
CA VAL A 813 -4.38 23.00 8.93
C VAL A 813 -3.09 23.68 9.42
N HIS A 814 -2.95 23.86 10.74
CA HIS A 814 -1.73 24.40 11.35
C HIS A 814 -0.50 23.48 11.27
N LEU A 815 -0.69 22.19 10.99
CA LEU A 815 0.39 21.22 10.79
C LEU A 815 0.80 21.09 9.31
N LEU A 816 0.14 21.81 8.40
CA LEU A 816 0.46 21.79 6.98
C LEU A 816 1.46 22.89 6.64
N ASP A 817 2.32 22.58 5.66
CA ASP A 817 3.19 23.55 5.01
C ASP A 817 2.37 24.65 4.30
N PRO A 818 2.92 25.87 4.10
CA PRO A 818 2.18 27.00 3.55
C PRO A 818 1.44 26.72 2.23
N GLU A 819 2.04 25.90 1.36
CA GLU A 819 1.45 25.54 0.07
C GLU A 819 0.27 24.57 0.26
N LYS A 820 0.47 23.48 1.01
CA LYS A 820 -0.63 22.53 1.30
C LYS A 820 -1.73 23.12 2.17
N ARG A 821 -1.40 24.09 3.03
CA ARG A 821 -2.39 24.86 3.79
C ARG A 821 -3.31 25.66 2.88
N ALA A 822 -2.75 26.37 1.91
CA ALA A 822 -3.51 27.14 0.92
C ALA A 822 -4.34 26.24 0.00
N GLU A 823 -3.77 25.13 -0.48
CA GLU A 823 -4.52 24.12 -1.24
C GLU A 823 -5.68 23.52 -0.42
N CYS A 824 -5.45 23.20 0.85
CA CYS A 824 -6.47 22.65 1.75
C CYS A 824 -7.64 23.62 1.95
N ILE A 825 -7.35 24.90 2.23
CA ILE A 825 -8.38 25.93 2.42
C ILE A 825 -9.16 26.15 1.12
N GLY A 826 -8.49 26.25 -0.03
CA GLY A 826 -9.17 26.34 -1.32
C GLY A 826 -10.02 25.12 -1.64
N ARG A 827 -9.59 23.94 -1.19
CA ARG A 827 -10.37 22.71 -1.32
C ARG A 827 -11.61 22.74 -0.45
N LEU A 828 -11.51 23.20 0.80
CA LEU A 828 -12.63 23.33 1.73
C LEU A 828 -13.64 24.36 1.23
N ASP A 829 -13.20 25.50 0.72
CA ASP A 829 -14.04 26.49 0.05
C ASP A 829 -14.85 25.84 -1.10
N SER A 830 -14.20 25.07 -1.96
CA SER A 830 -14.88 24.37 -3.08
C SER A 830 -15.92 23.33 -2.62
N VAL A 831 -15.77 22.78 -1.41
CA VAL A 831 -16.69 21.79 -0.83
C VAL A 831 -17.84 22.47 -0.07
N ASP A 832 -17.56 23.60 0.58
CA ASP A 832 -18.52 24.41 1.33
C ASP A 832 -19.44 25.22 0.41
N ASN A 833 -18.93 25.69 -0.75
CA ASN A 833 -19.69 26.42 -1.77
C ASN A 833 -20.52 27.58 -1.17
N ASP A 834 -19.86 28.41 -0.34
CA ASP A 834 -20.43 29.57 0.37
C ASP A 834 -21.60 29.27 1.33
N GLU A 835 -21.81 28.03 1.77
CA GLU A 835 -22.94 27.70 2.65
C GLU A 835 -22.66 27.95 4.14
N THR A 836 -21.52 27.47 4.67
CA THR A 836 -21.24 27.52 6.12
C THR A 836 -20.13 28.49 6.52
N GLY A 837 -19.26 28.88 5.60
CA GLY A 837 -18.20 29.86 5.80
C GLY A 837 -16.98 29.30 6.56
N VAL A 838 -16.70 28.00 6.42
CA VAL A 838 -15.65 27.31 7.20
C VAL A 838 -14.26 27.77 6.77
N ALA A 839 -14.08 28.00 5.47
CA ALA A 839 -12.81 28.49 4.93
C ALA A 839 -12.49 29.91 5.42
N GLU A 840 -13.49 30.80 5.50
CA GLU A 840 -13.33 32.15 6.05
C GLU A 840 -13.03 32.10 7.54
N TRP A 841 -13.70 31.20 8.28
CA TRP A 841 -13.42 31.00 9.70
C TRP A 841 -11.98 30.55 9.94
N LEU A 842 -11.48 29.59 9.16
CA LEU A 842 -10.07 29.14 9.25
C LEU A 842 -9.11 30.30 8.97
N LEU A 843 -9.37 31.12 7.95
CA LEU A 843 -8.55 32.28 7.65
C LEU A 843 -8.54 33.30 8.81
N VAL A 844 -9.66 33.49 9.50
CA VAL A 844 -9.74 34.33 10.71
C VAL A 844 -8.85 33.77 11.82
N GLU A 845 -8.90 32.47 12.09
CA GLU A 845 -8.06 31.87 13.13
C GLU A 845 -6.56 31.94 12.78
N GLU A 846 -6.17 31.74 11.53
CA GLU A 846 -4.78 31.90 11.07
C GLU A 846 -4.27 33.34 11.29
N LEU A 847 -5.09 34.36 10.96
CA LEU A 847 -4.73 35.76 11.20
C LEU A 847 -4.70 36.11 12.69
N LYS A 848 -5.59 35.56 13.51
CA LYS A 848 -5.54 35.71 14.98
C LYS A 848 -4.25 35.14 15.55
N GLN A 849 -3.81 33.98 15.08
CA GLN A 849 -2.57 33.37 15.52
C GLN A 849 -1.35 34.20 15.08
N LEU A 850 -1.31 34.66 13.83
CA LEU A 850 -0.27 35.57 13.35
C LEU A 850 -0.20 36.85 14.21
N SER A 851 -1.34 37.48 14.47
CA SER A 851 -1.44 38.67 15.33
C SER A 851 -0.91 38.40 16.74
N ALA A 852 -1.30 37.28 17.36
CA ALA A 852 -0.83 36.91 18.69
C ALA A 852 0.69 36.68 18.74
N ILE A 853 1.27 36.02 17.72
CA ILE A 853 2.71 35.79 17.62
C ILE A 853 3.46 37.13 17.45
N LEU A 854 2.93 38.03 16.62
CA LEU A 854 3.50 39.35 16.40
C LEU A 854 3.41 40.25 17.64
N ASP A 855 2.32 40.20 18.40
CA ASP A 855 2.15 40.96 19.65
C ASP A 855 3.16 40.50 20.72
N ASP A 856 3.33 39.20 20.87
CA ASP A 856 4.33 38.62 21.77
C ASP A 856 5.78 38.91 21.34
N LEU A 857 6.06 39.04 20.03
CA LEU A 857 7.34 39.54 19.50
C LEU A 857 7.55 41.03 19.83
N SER A 858 6.49 41.84 19.79
CA SER A 858 6.57 43.28 20.06
C SER A 858 6.76 43.59 21.55
N THR A 859 6.18 42.79 22.46
CA THR A 859 6.12 43.08 23.90
C THR A 859 7.38 42.72 24.70
N SER A 860 8.48 42.32 24.04
CA SER A 860 9.79 42.05 24.68
C SER A 860 9.75 41.04 25.84
N ARG A 861 8.72 40.19 25.93
CA ARG A 861 8.56 39.19 27.00
C ARG A 861 9.47 37.97 26.81
N ILE A 862 10.04 37.81 25.62
CA ILE A 862 10.86 36.68 25.22
C ILE A 862 12.33 37.11 25.38
N SER A 863 13.02 36.48 26.33
CA SER A 863 14.49 36.55 26.45
C SER A 863 15.14 36.24 25.10
N GLU A 864 16.17 37.01 24.71
CA GLU A 864 17.05 36.69 23.58
C GLU A 864 17.48 35.21 23.66
N GLY A 865 17.18 34.43 22.62
CA GLY A 865 17.44 32.99 22.55
C GLY A 865 16.72 32.30 21.39
N ASP A 866 16.91 30.97 21.27
CA ASP A 866 16.48 30.14 20.12
C ASP A 866 14.97 30.14 19.84
N ARG A 867 14.14 30.47 20.85
CA ARG A 867 12.69 30.67 20.67
C ARG A 867 12.36 31.87 19.77
N LEU A 868 13.15 32.92 19.79
CA LEU A 868 12.92 34.10 18.93
C LEU A 868 13.08 33.72 17.45
N VAL A 869 14.04 32.85 17.12
CA VAL A 869 14.29 32.37 15.76
C VAL A 869 13.12 31.53 15.24
N VAL A 870 12.59 30.64 16.09
CA VAL A 870 11.37 29.86 15.80
C VAL A 870 10.18 30.75 15.48
N TRP A 871 9.97 31.78 16.30
CA TRP A 871 8.82 32.67 16.15
C TRP A 871 8.91 33.51 14.88
N ARG A 872 10.11 33.98 14.53
CA ARG A 872 10.36 34.66 13.26
C ARG A 872 10.13 33.74 12.06
N TYR A 873 10.56 32.49 12.14
CA TYR A 873 10.29 31.50 11.10
C TYR A 873 8.77 31.24 10.96
N GLN A 874 8.03 31.10 12.07
CA GLN A 874 6.57 30.94 12.04
C GLN A 874 5.89 32.14 11.37
N VAL A 875 6.26 33.38 11.74
CA VAL A 875 5.75 34.59 11.07
C VAL A 875 6.05 34.55 9.56
N SER A 876 7.25 34.14 9.15
CA SER A 876 7.58 33.99 7.73
C SER A 876 6.69 32.95 7.03
N SER A 877 6.41 31.82 7.67
CA SER A 877 5.53 30.76 7.17
C SER A 877 4.08 31.24 6.98
N TYR A 878 3.53 31.99 7.94
CA TYR A 878 2.19 32.61 7.80
C TYR A 878 2.14 33.65 6.67
N ILE A 879 3.18 34.49 6.52
CA ILE A 879 3.24 35.46 5.42
C ILE A 879 3.32 34.75 4.06
N GLN A 880 4.12 33.69 3.95
CA GLN A 880 4.18 32.87 2.74
C GLN A 880 2.83 32.21 2.44
N PHE A 881 2.14 31.70 3.46
CA PHE A 881 0.80 31.14 3.30
C PHE A 881 -0.18 32.18 2.73
N LEU A 882 -0.21 33.40 3.28
CA LEU A 882 -1.04 34.48 2.77
C LEU A 882 -0.67 34.85 1.33
N GLU A 883 0.63 34.91 0.99
CA GLU A 883 1.08 35.14 -0.39
C GLU A 883 0.54 34.07 -1.34
N VAL A 884 0.74 32.78 -1.02
CA VAL A 884 0.28 31.66 -1.86
C VAL A 884 -1.25 31.70 -2.02
N LEU A 885 -1.97 32.00 -0.93
CA LEU A 885 -3.42 32.05 -0.94
C LEU A 885 -3.97 33.13 -1.88
N VAL A 886 -3.37 34.33 -1.86
CA VAL A 886 -3.82 35.43 -2.72
C VAL A 886 -3.28 35.34 -4.14
N THR A 887 -2.12 34.71 -4.37
CA THR A 887 -1.52 34.61 -5.71
C THR A 887 -1.99 33.40 -6.52
N SER A 888 -2.47 32.34 -5.86
CA SER A 888 -2.93 31.12 -6.54
C SER A 888 -4.25 31.35 -7.30
N PRO A 889 -4.34 30.98 -8.59
CA PRO A 889 -5.51 31.27 -9.43
C PRO A 889 -6.81 30.63 -8.93
N SER A 890 -6.72 29.53 -8.17
CA SER A 890 -7.89 28.84 -7.62
C SER A 890 -8.48 29.54 -6.39
N THR A 891 -7.66 30.21 -5.58
CA THR A 891 -8.08 30.79 -4.28
C THR A 891 -8.05 32.31 -4.26
N ALA A 892 -7.32 32.96 -5.17
CA ALA A 892 -7.08 34.40 -5.18
C ALA A 892 -8.37 35.24 -5.07
N ASN A 893 -9.36 34.93 -5.91
CA ASN A 893 -10.61 35.70 -5.96
C ASN A 893 -11.41 35.59 -4.68
N TRP A 894 -11.52 34.36 -4.14
CA TRP A 894 -12.17 34.10 -2.87
C TRP A 894 -11.43 34.81 -1.73
N ALA A 895 -10.11 34.61 -1.63
CA ALA A 895 -9.28 35.20 -0.57
C ALA A 895 -9.38 36.73 -0.54
N ILE A 896 -9.28 37.40 -1.70
CA ILE A 896 -9.45 38.87 -1.77
C ILE A 896 -10.86 39.25 -1.34
N SER A 897 -11.88 38.59 -1.87
CA SER A 897 -13.29 38.87 -1.54
C SER A 897 -13.55 38.74 -0.04
N SER A 898 -13.01 37.70 0.59
CA SER A 898 -13.16 37.43 2.02
C SER A 898 -12.40 38.44 2.88
N LEU A 899 -11.17 38.79 2.51
CA LEU A 899 -10.37 39.82 3.20
C LEU A 899 -11.01 41.22 3.12
N THR A 900 -11.74 41.53 2.03
CA THR A 900 -12.38 42.85 1.86
C THR A 900 -13.80 42.91 2.39
N SER A 901 -14.57 41.82 2.31
CA SER A 901 -16.01 41.82 2.63
C SER A 901 -16.30 41.46 4.09
N ASN A 902 -15.38 40.76 4.76
CA ASN A 902 -15.54 40.36 6.16
C ASN A 902 -14.80 41.36 7.08
N PRO A 903 -15.52 42.09 7.96
CA PRO A 903 -14.92 43.11 8.81
C PRO A 903 -13.90 42.55 9.81
N ASP A 904 -14.09 41.32 10.31
CA ASP A 904 -13.16 40.71 11.26
C ASP A 904 -11.83 40.37 10.58
N LEU A 905 -11.87 39.81 9.37
CA LEU A 905 -10.67 39.52 8.57
C LEU A 905 -9.90 40.80 8.21
N SER A 906 -10.62 41.83 7.77
CA SER A 906 -10.06 43.14 7.45
C SER A 906 -9.36 43.76 8.66
N GLN A 907 -9.99 43.70 9.84
CA GLN A 907 -9.40 44.21 11.09
C GLN A 907 -8.17 43.42 11.52
N TYR A 908 -8.22 42.08 11.53
CA TYR A 908 -7.06 41.27 11.92
C TYR A 908 -5.90 41.41 10.94
N LEU A 909 -6.18 41.60 9.64
CA LEU A 909 -5.15 41.91 8.65
C LEU A 909 -4.51 43.27 8.94
N ALA A 910 -5.30 44.31 9.23
CA ALA A 910 -4.78 45.63 9.61
C ALA A 910 -3.89 45.53 10.87
N ASP A 911 -4.37 44.86 11.91
CA ASP A 911 -3.61 44.62 13.16
C ASP A 911 -2.28 43.90 12.88
N CYS A 912 -2.29 42.87 12.03
CA CYS A 912 -1.07 42.15 11.64
C CYS A 912 -0.09 43.06 10.89
N ILE A 913 -0.58 43.86 9.93
CA ILE A 913 0.28 44.79 9.18
C ILE A 913 0.86 45.85 10.11
N SER A 914 0.05 46.44 10.99
CA SER A 914 0.50 47.41 12.00
C SER A 914 1.57 46.81 12.92
N LEU A 915 1.38 45.57 13.39
CA LEU A 915 2.38 44.87 14.22
C LEU A 915 3.66 44.53 13.45
N LEU A 916 3.58 44.13 12.18
CA LEU A 916 4.75 43.95 11.30
C LEU A 916 5.52 45.26 11.12
N LEU A 917 4.79 46.38 10.98
CA LEU A 917 5.36 47.72 10.89
C LEU A 917 6.02 48.15 12.20
N ASN A 918 5.44 47.84 13.35
CA ASN A 918 5.99 48.17 14.67
C ASN A 918 7.22 47.31 15.03
N THR A 919 7.26 46.06 14.58
CA THR A 919 8.38 45.12 14.82
C THR A 919 9.52 45.25 13.81
N HIS A 920 9.38 46.10 12.79
CA HIS A 920 10.36 46.33 11.72
C HIS A 920 10.79 45.06 10.98
N LEU A 921 9.87 44.09 10.82
CA LEU A 921 10.15 42.84 10.12
C LEU A 921 10.07 43.02 8.60
N SER A 922 10.92 42.31 7.85
CA SER A 922 10.87 42.26 6.38
C SER A 922 11.03 40.84 5.85
N SER A 923 10.39 40.54 4.73
CA SER A 923 10.61 39.30 3.97
C SER A 923 10.28 39.49 2.49
N PRO A 924 10.89 38.71 1.57
CA PRO A 924 10.53 38.77 0.15
C PRO A 924 9.06 38.35 -0.09
N HIS A 925 8.55 37.43 0.72
CA HIS A 925 7.14 37.00 0.69
C HIS A 925 6.20 38.15 1.07
N LEU A 926 6.58 38.97 2.05
CA LEU A 926 5.82 40.16 2.46
C LEU A 926 5.78 41.20 1.33
N THR A 927 6.89 41.41 0.63
CA THR A 927 6.94 42.32 -0.53
C THR A 927 5.96 41.88 -1.62
N ARG A 928 5.97 40.60 -2.00
CA ARG A 928 5.06 40.05 -3.04
C ARG A 928 3.60 40.04 -2.61
N LEU A 929 3.32 39.67 -1.35
CA LEU A 929 1.98 39.75 -0.77
C LEU A 929 1.45 41.20 -0.87
N THR A 930 2.29 42.17 -0.51
CA THR A 930 1.93 43.59 -0.56
C THR A 930 1.71 44.07 -1.99
N GLU A 931 2.56 43.68 -2.95
CA GLU A 931 2.37 43.96 -4.39
C GLU A 931 1.07 43.41 -4.95
N PHE A 932 0.62 42.26 -4.44
CA PHE A 932 -0.62 41.66 -4.88
C PHE A 932 -1.83 42.35 -4.25
N LEU A 933 -1.82 42.59 -2.94
CA LEU A 933 -2.89 43.30 -2.23
C LEU A 933 -3.05 44.74 -2.73
N SER A 934 -1.96 45.43 -3.10
CA SER A 934 -2.01 46.81 -3.58
C SER A 934 -2.84 46.99 -4.86
N LYS A 935 -2.92 45.95 -5.71
CA LYS A 935 -3.77 45.93 -6.93
C LYS A 935 -5.27 45.96 -6.63
N HIS A 936 -5.65 45.63 -5.40
CA HIS A 936 -7.02 45.60 -4.90
C HIS A 936 -7.23 46.58 -3.74
N SER A 937 -6.32 47.53 -3.55
CA SER A 937 -6.35 48.50 -2.44
C SER A 937 -7.65 49.30 -2.39
N ASP A 938 -8.29 49.55 -3.52
CA ASP A 938 -9.58 50.25 -3.66
C ASP A 938 -10.76 49.55 -2.96
N LYS A 939 -10.65 48.25 -2.68
CA LYS A 939 -11.71 47.44 -2.05
C LYS A 939 -11.64 47.39 -0.52
N PHE A 940 -10.52 47.82 0.07
CA PHE A 940 -10.32 47.80 1.52
C PHE A 940 -10.87 49.06 2.20
N GLU A 941 -11.10 49.00 3.52
CA GLU A 941 -11.46 50.15 4.34
C GLU A 941 -10.25 51.08 4.59
N SER A 942 -10.48 52.29 5.12
CA SER A 942 -9.44 53.33 5.25
C SER A 942 -8.22 52.88 6.06
N ASP A 943 -8.44 52.17 7.15
CA ASP A 943 -7.38 51.82 8.10
C ASP A 943 -6.40 50.77 7.53
N PRO A 944 -6.84 49.60 7.02
CA PRO A 944 -5.95 48.65 6.34
C PRO A 944 -5.31 49.25 5.07
N GLN A 945 -6.01 50.13 4.34
CA GLN A 945 -5.41 50.84 3.20
C GLN A 945 -4.22 51.69 3.63
N PHE A 946 -4.34 52.40 4.75
CA PHE A 946 -3.28 53.25 5.28
C PHE A 946 -2.08 52.40 5.73
N ASP A 947 -2.30 51.32 6.48
CA ASP A 947 -1.25 50.39 6.91
C ASP A 947 -0.54 49.72 5.71
N MET A 948 -1.31 49.30 4.70
CA MET A 948 -0.75 48.77 3.44
C MET A 948 0.11 49.80 2.72
N MET A 949 -0.30 51.07 2.68
CA MET A 949 0.50 52.15 2.06
C MET A 949 1.85 52.32 2.75
N ILE A 950 1.88 52.32 4.09
CA ILE A 950 3.12 52.39 4.86
C ILE A 950 4.00 51.16 4.58
N LEU A 951 3.40 49.98 4.49
CA LEU A 951 4.11 48.74 4.17
C LEU A 951 4.68 48.75 2.75
N ILE A 952 3.95 49.26 1.75
CA ILE A 952 4.44 49.45 0.37
C ILE A 952 5.67 50.34 0.38
N LEU A 953 5.59 51.52 1.01
CA LEU A 953 6.72 52.46 1.09
C LEU A 953 7.94 51.80 1.74
N ARG A 954 7.74 51.02 2.81
CA ARG A 954 8.83 50.32 3.48
C ARG A 954 9.44 49.22 2.59
N ASN A 955 8.64 48.40 1.93
CA ASN A 955 9.11 47.34 1.06
C ASN A 955 9.86 47.92 -0.16
N THR A 956 9.35 49.00 -0.77
CA THR A 956 10.04 49.70 -1.87
C THR A 956 11.37 50.33 -1.44
N SER A 957 11.50 50.72 -0.16
CA SER A 957 12.79 51.20 0.38
C SER A 957 13.83 50.09 0.52
N GLN A 958 13.41 48.81 0.62
CA GLN A 958 14.32 47.67 0.72
C GLN A 958 14.62 47.06 -0.66
N ASP A 959 13.60 46.99 -1.51
CA ASP A 959 13.70 46.52 -2.89
C ASP A 959 13.18 47.58 -3.88
N PRO A 960 14.08 48.39 -4.49
CA PRO A 960 13.69 49.42 -5.45
C PRO A 960 13.19 48.86 -6.78
N THR A 961 13.20 47.53 -6.97
CA THR A 961 12.65 46.90 -8.18
C THR A 961 11.13 46.69 -8.12
N SER A 962 10.52 46.82 -6.93
CA SER A 962 9.07 46.74 -6.67
C SER A 962 8.30 48.01 -7.09
N VAL A 963 8.47 48.45 -8.34
CA VAL A 963 7.88 49.70 -8.85
C VAL A 963 6.35 49.58 -9.01
N ALA A 964 5.84 48.38 -9.26
CA ALA A 964 4.41 48.14 -9.51
C ALA A 964 3.53 48.39 -8.27
N ALA A 965 4.00 48.05 -7.06
CA ALA A 965 3.27 48.36 -5.83
C ALA A 965 3.23 49.85 -5.52
N LEU A 966 4.33 50.57 -5.82
CA LEU A 966 4.46 52.00 -5.55
C LEU A 966 3.37 52.82 -6.25
N ALA A 967 2.90 52.38 -7.43
CA ALA A 967 1.84 53.04 -8.19
C ALA A 967 0.50 53.15 -7.43
N ALA A 968 0.26 52.29 -6.43
CA ALA A 968 -0.95 52.36 -5.60
C ALA A 968 -0.88 53.47 -4.53
N VAL A 969 0.33 53.92 -4.14
CA VAL A 969 0.54 54.88 -3.05
C VAL A 969 -0.14 56.23 -3.30
N PRO A 970 -0.01 56.89 -4.47
CA PRO A 970 -0.71 58.15 -4.74
C PRO A 970 -2.23 58.02 -4.71
N VAL A 971 -2.77 56.86 -5.09
CA VAL A 971 -4.20 56.58 -5.09
C VAL A 971 -4.70 56.48 -3.65
N ILE A 972 -4.01 55.72 -2.81
CA ILE A 972 -4.35 55.58 -1.39
C ILE A 972 -4.21 56.94 -0.68
N LEU A 973 -3.09 57.66 -0.84
CA LEU A 973 -2.85 58.98 -0.21
C LEU A 973 -3.97 60.01 -0.49
N ARG A 974 -4.58 59.97 -1.67
CA ARG A 974 -5.68 60.88 -2.04
C ARG A 974 -7.05 60.41 -1.54
N GLY A 975 -7.20 59.12 -1.25
CA GLY A 975 -8.44 58.52 -0.75
C GLY A 975 -8.58 58.54 0.78
N GLN A 976 -7.49 58.77 1.51
CA GLN A 976 -7.45 58.73 2.98
C GLN A 976 -8.06 59.99 3.64
N PRO A 977 -8.75 59.86 4.79
CA PRO A 977 -9.25 61.01 5.55
C PRO A 977 -8.10 61.87 6.09
N GLU A 978 -8.21 63.20 5.99
CA GLU A 978 -7.18 64.14 6.46
C GLU A 978 -6.83 63.97 7.96
N ALA A 979 -7.78 63.51 8.77
CA ALA A 979 -7.60 63.26 10.20
C ALA A 979 -6.59 62.13 10.48
N THR A 980 -6.70 60.99 9.79
CA THR A 980 -5.83 59.81 9.97
C THR A 980 -4.39 60.13 9.60
N ILE A 981 -4.20 60.84 8.49
CA ILE A 981 -2.86 61.24 8.01
C ILE A 981 -2.24 62.26 8.98
N ALA A 982 -3.02 63.21 9.53
CA ALA A 982 -2.52 64.25 10.42
C ALA A 982 -1.99 63.72 11.77
N GLU A 983 -2.57 62.62 12.28
CA GLU A 983 -2.11 61.94 13.51
C GLU A 983 -0.78 61.21 13.29
N GLU A 984 -0.62 60.56 12.13
CA GLU A 984 0.57 59.77 11.78
C GLU A 984 1.55 60.46 10.81
N CYS A 985 1.45 61.78 10.69
CA CYS A 985 2.21 62.62 9.76
C CYS A 985 3.73 62.31 9.75
N ASN A 986 4.32 62.09 10.92
CA ASN A 986 5.74 61.79 11.06
C ASN A 986 6.13 60.42 10.47
N LEU A 987 5.25 59.41 10.57
CA LEU A 987 5.50 58.07 10.06
C LEU A 987 5.45 58.04 8.53
N VAL A 988 4.39 58.61 7.94
CA VAL A 988 4.21 58.73 6.48
C VAL A 988 5.41 59.47 5.87
N ARG A 989 5.76 60.62 6.45
CA ARG A 989 6.88 61.44 6.00
C ARG A 989 8.21 60.69 6.05
N ARG A 990 8.47 59.97 7.14
CA ARG A 990 9.71 59.21 7.33
C ARG A 990 9.86 58.09 6.30
N GLU A 991 8.80 57.31 6.06
CA GLU A 991 8.87 56.20 5.09
C GLU A 991 8.97 56.70 3.64
N ILE A 992 8.27 57.79 3.27
CA ILE A 992 8.44 58.43 1.95
C ILE A 992 9.88 58.92 1.75
N CYS A 993 10.49 59.54 2.78
CA CYS A 993 11.87 60.01 2.69
C CYS A 993 12.86 58.85 2.51
N LYS A 994 12.64 57.69 3.14
CA LYS A 994 13.47 56.49 2.92
C LYS A 994 13.40 56.01 1.47
N VAL A 995 12.21 55.98 0.87
CA VAL A 995 12.04 55.63 -0.54
C VAL A 995 12.82 56.58 -1.44
N PHE A 996 12.75 57.89 -1.19
CA PHE A 996 13.51 58.90 -1.92
C PHE A 996 15.03 58.73 -1.81
N VAL A 997 15.55 58.41 -0.62
CA VAL A 997 16.98 58.11 -0.43
C VAL A 997 17.42 56.91 -1.27
N ILE A 998 16.60 55.86 -1.34
CA ILE A 998 16.95 54.62 -2.03
C ILE A 998 16.94 54.81 -3.55
N PHE A 999 15.93 55.49 -4.11
CA PHE A 999 15.91 55.83 -5.54
C PHE A 999 16.99 56.86 -5.91
N GLN A 1000 17.39 57.74 -4.99
CA GLN A 1000 18.55 58.60 -5.18
C GLN A 1000 19.86 57.79 -5.26
N ARG A 1001 20.03 56.76 -4.45
CA ARG A 1001 21.25 55.92 -4.45
C ARG A 1001 21.32 54.92 -5.60
N GLN A 1002 20.21 54.66 -6.29
CA GLN A 1002 20.16 53.72 -7.41
C GLN A 1002 21.06 54.19 -8.57
N THR A 1003 21.96 53.32 -9.04
CA THR A 1003 22.97 53.64 -10.06
C THR A 1003 22.45 53.55 -11.51
N GLY A 1004 21.26 52.99 -11.73
CA GLY A 1004 20.61 52.87 -13.04
C GLY A 1004 19.63 54.03 -13.36
N PRO A 1005 19.19 54.15 -14.63
CA PRO A 1005 18.13 55.09 -15.00
C PRO A 1005 16.81 54.72 -14.30
N LEU A 1006 16.12 55.74 -13.79
CA LEU A 1006 14.85 55.58 -13.09
C LEU A 1006 13.75 55.15 -14.10
N PRO A 1007 12.98 54.08 -13.85
CA PRO A 1007 11.85 53.72 -14.70
C PRO A 1007 10.83 54.87 -14.79
N THR A 1008 10.30 55.14 -15.98
CA THR A 1008 9.34 56.25 -16.19
C THR A 1008 8.11 56.14 -15.28
N GLU A 1009 7.61 54.92 -15.03
CA GLU A 1009 6.49 54.67 -14.12
C GLU A 1009 6.84 55.01 -12.65
N ALA A 1010 8.06 54.66 -12.20
CA ALA A 1010 8.54 55.03 -10.87
C ALA A 1010 8.70 56.55 -10.76
N ALA A 1011 9.28 57.19 -11.77
CA ALA A 1011 9.50 58.64 -11.81
C ALA A 1011 8.19 59.42 -11.73
N GLU A 1012 7.17 59.00 -12.47
CA GLU A 1012 5.84 59.61 -12.45
C GLU A 1012 5.15 59.41 -11.09
N THR A 1013 5.28 58.22 -10.49
CA THR A 1013 4.70 57.93 -9.18
C THR A 1013 5.37 58.74 -8.07
N LEU A 1014 6.71 58.85 -8.08
CA LEU A 1014 7.46 59.68 -7.14
C LEU A 1014 7.10 61.17 -7.29
N LEU A 1015 6.90 61.64 -8.52
CA LEU A 1015 6.41 63.00 -8.78
C LEU A 1015 5.02 63.21 -8.19
N GLN A 1016 4.09 62.25 -8.32
CA GLN A 1016 2.75 62.37 -7.74
C GLN A 1016 2.75 62.40 -6.21
N ILE A 1017 3.65 61.66 -5.56
CA ILE A 1017 3.85 61.71 -4.10
C ILE A 1017 4.41 63.09 -3.69
N LEU A 1018 5.40 63.60 -4.43
CA LEU A 1018 5.98 64.93 -4.21
C LEU A 1018 4.95 66.06 -4.41
N GLU A 1019 4.12 65.95 -5.45
CA GLU A 1019 3.00 66.87 -5.71
C GLU A 1019 2.03 66.89 -4.52
N TRP A 1020 1.64 65.71 -4.02
CA TRP A 1020 0.76 65.58 -2.85
C TRP A 1020 1.38 66.21 -1.60
N LEU A 1021 2.65 65.94 -1.30
CA LEU A 1021 3.35 66.56 -0.16
C LEU A 1021 3.39 68.10 -0.27
N SER A 1022 3.58 68.64 -1.47
CA SER A 1022 3.65 70.09 -1.72
C SER A 1022 2.28 70.80 -1.72
N ALA A 1023 1.20 70.05 -1.86
CA ALA A 1023 -0.17 70.55 -1.94
C ALA A 1023 -0.85 70.66 -0.56
N ASN A 1024 -0.32 69.98 0.45
CA ASN A 1024 -0.85 70.01 1.82
C ASN A 1024 -0.59 71.36 2.52
N GLU A 1025 -1.57 71.86 3.27
CA GLU A 1025 -1.47 73.13 4.01
C GLU A 1025 -0.64 73.03 5.31
N ASP A 1026 -0.43 71.81 5.83
CA ASP A 1026 0.39 71.58 7.02
C ASP A 1026 1.88 71.58 6.68
N ASN A 1027 2.61 72.55 7.26
CA ASN A 1027 4.05 72.74 7.10
C ASN A 1027 4.91 71.53 7.53
N ARG A 1028 4.34 70.53 8.22
CA ARG A 1028 5.04 69.30 8.57
C ARG A 1028 5.32 68.40 7.36
N TYR A 1029 4.45 68.40 6.34
CA TYR A 1029 4.64 67.61 5.11
C TYR A 1029 5.58 68.26 4.10
N SER A 1030 5.72 69.60 4.15
CA SER A 1030 6.65 70.34 3.29
C SER A 1030 8.11 70.29 3.78
N ARG A 1031 8.38 69.63 4.91
CA ARG A 1031 9.72 69.41 5.48
C ARG A 1031 10.13 67.94 5.38
N LEU A 1032 10.97 67.58 4.42
CA LEU A 1032 11.50 66.23 4.27
C LEU A 1032 12.63 65.96 5.27
N THR A 1033 12.62 64.81 5.93
CA THR A 1033 13.56 64.47 7.01
C THR A 1033 14.54 63.37 6.58
N GLY A 1034 15.81 63.50 6.97
CA GLY A 1034 16.83 62.46 6.76
C GLY A 1034 17.34 62.29 5.32
N LEU A 1035 17.03 63.26 4.45
CA LEU A 1035 17.70 63.49 3.16
C LEU A 1035 18.67 64.67 3.33
N SER A 1036 19.76 64.71 2.56
CA SER A 1036 20.54 65.96 2.42
C SER A 1036 19.96 66.80 1.28
N VAL A 1037 20.19 68.11 1.30
CA VAL A 1037 19.79 69.00 0.17
C VAL A 1037 20.39 68.51 -1.15
N GLU A 1038 21.64 68.04 -1.11
CA GLU A 1038 22.35 67.47 -2.27
C GLU A 1038 21.66 66.21 -2.80
N ALA A 1039 21.27 65.28 -1.92
CA ALA A 1039 20.56 64.06 -2.32
C ALA A 1039 19.18 64.37 -2.94
N LEU A 1040 18.46 65.35 -2.40
CA LEU A 1040 17.18 65.77 -2.97
C LEU A 1040 17.35 66.37 -4.38
N THR A 1041 18.37 67.22 -4.58
CA THR A 1041 18.66 67.78 -5.92
C THR A 1041 19.06 66.71 -6.94
N GLU A 1042 19.81 65.68 -6.52
CA GLU A 1042 20.16 64.56 -7.38
C GLU A 1042 18.93 63.72 -7.75
N LEU A 1043 18.02 63.48 -6.79
CA LEU A 1043 16.75 62.81 -7.04
C LEU A 1043 15.89 63.58 -8.05
N TYR A 1044 15.77 64.91 -7.90
CA TYR A 1044 15.08 65.75 -8.89
C TYR A 1044 15.73 65.65 -10.26
N GLY A 1045 17.07 65.62 -10.35
CA GLY A 1045 17.78 65.40 -11.61
C GLY A 1045 17.43 64.04 -12.27
N LYS A 1046 17.33 62.98 -11.46
CA LYS A 1046 16.93 61.64 -11.94
C LYS A 1046 15.47 61.62 -12.40
N ILE A 1047 14.54 62.19 -11.64
CA ILE A 1047 13.12 62.30 -12.01
C ILE A 1047 12.98 63.13 -13.30
N TYR A 1048 13.64 64.29 -13.38
CA TYR A 1048 13.61 65.18 -14.55
C TYR A 1048 14.05 64.47 -15.84
N SER A 1049 15.04 63.59 -15.74
CA SER A 1049 15.54 62.80 -16.88
C SER A 1049 14.62 61.67 -17.35
N ALA A 1050 13.70 61.22 -16.48
CA ALA A 1050 12.85 60.04 -16.71
C ALA A 1050 11.38 60.38 -17.05
N ILE A 1051 10.88 61.56 -16.65
CA ILE A 1051 9.49 62.00 -16.90
C ILE A 1051 9.31 62.70 -18.27
N PRO A 1052 8.10 62.66 -18.87
CA PRO A 1052 7.79 63.41 -20.09
C PRO A 1052 7.92 64.93 -19.92
N SER A 1053 8.27 65.64 -20.99
CA SER A 1053 8.49 67.10 -20.96
C SER A 1053 7.27 67.93 -20.51
N GLU A 1054 6.06 67.38 -20.64
CA GLU A 1054 4.81 68.02 -20.19
C GLU A 1054 4.71 68.13 -18.66
N ARG A 1055 5.46 67.30 -17.92
CA ARG A 1055 5.44 67.24 -16.44
C ARG A 1055 6.60 68.01 -15.79
N HIS A 1056 7.52 68.58 -16.59
CA HIS A 1056 8.67 69.36 -16.10
C HIS A 1056 8.25 70.60 -15.29
N ASP A 1057 7.19 71.29 -15.72
CA ASP A 1057 6.65 72.45 -14.99
C ASP A 1057 6.10 72.07 -13.61
N SER A 1058 5.53 70.86 -13.47
CA SER A 1058 4.99 70.37 -12.20
C SER A 1058 6.11 70.07 -11.20
N LEU A 1059 7.22 69.49 -11.66
CA LEU A 1059 8.39 69.23 -10.81
C LEU A 1059 9.03 70.53 -10.29
N GLN A 1060 9.12 71.58 -11.12
CA GLN A 1060 9.64 72.89 -10.69
C GLN A 1060 8.77 73.56 -9.62
N VAL A 1061 7.45 73.39 -9.68
CA VAL A 1061 6.52 73.91 -8.66
C VAL A 1061 6.72 73.21 -7.32
N VAL A 1062 7.01 71.91 -7.35
CA VAL A 1062 7.25 71.14 -6.12
C VAL A 1062 8.61 71.47 -5.50
N GLU A 1063 9.66 71.60 -6.33
CA GLU A 1063 11.01 71.99 -5.89
C GLU A 1063 11.01 73.33 -5.13
N ALA A 1064 10.18 74.29 -5.54
CA ALA A 1064 10.07 75.59 -4.88
C ALA A 1064 9.38 75.56 -3.50
N LYS A 1065 8.70 74.47 -3.14
CA LYS A 1065 7.85 74.37 -1.95
C LYS A 1065 8.38 73.43 -0.86
N LEU A 1066 9.16 72.42 -1.23
CA LEU A 1066 9.70 71.44 -0.28
C LEU A 1066 11.03 71.94 0.33
N THR A 1067 11.22 71.68 1.61
CA THR A 1067 12.42 72.02 2.38
C THR A 1067 12.95 70.76 3.09
N VAL A 1068 14.24 70.74 3.44
CA VAL A 1068 14.90 69.57 4.02
C VAL A 1068 15.34 69.85 5.47
N ASP A 1069 15.17 68.87 6.34
CA ASP A 1069 15.62 68.86 7.73
C ASP A 1069 16.70 67.77 7.91
N GLU A 1070 17.96 68.20 8.05
CA GLU A 1070 19.16 67.33 8.07
C GLU A 1070 19.50 66.80 9.48
N ASP A 1071 18.85 67.29 10.54
CA ASP A 1071 19.19 66.99 11.93
C ASP A 1071 18.60 65.64 12.45
N GLU A 1072 17.67 65.03 11.70
CA GLU A 1072 16.99 63.79 12.09
C GLU A 1072 17.63 62.55 11.43
N ILE A 1073 18.28 61.70 12.24
CA ILE A 1073 18.96 60.48 11.78
C ILE A 1073 17.91 59.36 11.58
N ILE A 1074 17.76 58.88 10.34
CA ILE A 1074 16.96 57.70 10.02
C ILE A 1074 17.77 56.46 10.41
N ALA A 1075 17.55 55.91 11.61
CA ALA A 1075 18.18 54.66 12.02
C ALA A 1075 17.18 53.67 12.63
N GLN A 1076 16.80 52.69 11.82
CA GLN A 1076 16.42 51.34 12.23
C GLN A 1076 16.48 50.48 10.96
N GLU A 1077 17.51 49.64 10.87
CA GLU A 1077 17.58 48.63 9.81
C GLU A 1077 16.47 47.58 10.05
N PRO A 1078 15.76 47.17 8.99
CA PRO A 1078 14.75 46.14 9.11
C PRO A 1078 15.37 44.82 9.54
N VAL A 1079 14.63 44.06 10.32
CA VAL A 1079 15.01 42.70 10.71
C VAL A 1079 14.47 41.76 9.64
N GLU A 1080 15.37 41.24 8.81
CA GLU A 1080 15.01 40.23 7.81
C GLU A 1080 14.54 38.94 8.51
N LEU A 1081 13.37 38.48 8.10
CA LEU A 1081 12.84 37.19 8.50
C LEU A 1081 13.63 36.07 7.78
N PRO A 1082 13.91 34.94 8.46
CA PRO A 1082 14.63 33.84 7.86
C PRO A 1082 13.84 33.26 6.68
N SER A 1083 14.54 32.98 5.58
CA SER A 1083 13.96 32.23 4.45
C SER A 1083 13.54 30.82 4.92
N PRO A 1084 12.41 30.27 4.43
CA PRO A 1084 11.99 28.90 4.73
C PRO A 1084 13.09 27.86 4.45
N THR A 1085 13.89 28.09 3.40
CA THR A 1085 14.99 27.22 2.96
C THR A 1085 16.31 27.40 3.74
N GLY A 1086 16.40 28.40 4.62
CA GLY A 1086 17.63 28.82 5.28
C GLY A 1086 17.61 28.72 6.80
N PHE A 1087 16.60 28.07 7.39
CA PHE A 1087 16.53 27.89 8.83
C PHE A 1087 17.64 26.95 9.31
N VAL A 1088 18.66 27.51 9.97
CA VAL A 1088 19.76 26.72 10.55
C VAL A 1088 19.72 26.90 12.06
N MET A 1089 19.56 25.78 12.77
CA MET A 1089 19.58 25.75 14.23
C MET A 1089 20.56 24.68 14.70
N PRO A 1090 21.44 24.97 15.67
CA PRO A 1090 22.35 23.96 16.17
C PRO A 1090 21.59 22.90 16.99
N LEU A 1091 22.00 21.64 16.89
CA LEU A 1091 21.31 20.50 17.51
C LEU A 1091 21.06 20.66 19.03
N HIS A 1092 21.96 21.33 19.75
CA HIS A 1092 21.77 21.60 21.18
C HIS A 1092 20.62 22.59 21.46
N ALA A 1093 20.41 23.59 20.61
CA ALA A 1093 19.28 24.51 20.72
C ALA A 1093 17.96 23.78 20.46
N VAL A 1094 17.98 22.81 19.55
CA VAL A 1094 16.87 21.90 19.27
C VAL A 1094 16.55 21.04 20.49
N GLU A 1095 17.57 20.43 21.10
CA GLU A 1095 17.42 19.66 22.34
C GLU A 1095 16.89 20.52 23.48
N ASP A 1096 17.37 21.75 23.63
CA ASP A 1096 16.92 22.70 24.67
C ASP A 1096 15.46 23.12 24.47
N LEU A 1097 15.02 23.30 23.22
CA LEU A 1097 13.64 23.61 22.87
C LEU A 1097 12.70 22.40 23.07
N LEU A 1098 13.19 21.19 22.80
CA LEU A 1098 12.46 19.93 23.03
C LEU A 1098 12.49 19.46 24.48
N SER A 1099 13.43 19.96 25.28
CA SER A 1099 13.54 19.62 26.70
C SER A 1099 12.37 20.23 27.48
N MET A 1100 11.62 19.38 28.21
CA MET A 1100 10.64 19.89 29.16
C MET A 1100 11.39 20.57 30.30
N LYS A 1101 11.50 21.91 30.27
CA LYS A 1101 11.89 22.65 31.46
C LYS A 1101 10.83 22.36 32.54
N PRO A 1102 11.20 21.78 33.69
CA PRO A 1102 10.25 21.48 34.75
C PRO A 1102 9.58 22.80 35.14
N PHE A 1103 8.25 22.86 34.99
CA PHE A 1103 7.48 23.98 35.52
C PHE A 1103 7.70 24.01 37.04
N GLU A 1104 8.36 25.06 37.54
CA GLU A 1104 8.27 25.39 38.96
C GLU A 1104 6.78 25.71 39.23
N PRO A 1105 6.10 25.01 40.14
CA PRO A 1105 4.72 25.30 40.45
C PRO A 1105 4.65 26.72 41.02
N SER A 1106 4.09 27.66 40.26
CA SER A 1106 3.91 29.03 40.73
C SER A 1106 2.87 29.02 41.85
N THR A 1107 3.31 29.21 43.09
CA THR A 1107 2.40 29.65 44.15
C THR A 1107 1.89 31.05 43.79
N PRO A 1108 0.58 31.32 43.91
CA PRO A 1108 0.05 32.64 43.59
C PRO A 1108 0.76 33.70 44.43
N LYS A 1109 1.28 34.75 43.77
CA LYS A 1109 1.83 35.93 44.45
C LYS A 1109 0.73 36.49 45.35
N ASN A 1110 1.07 36.77 46.62
CA ASN A 1110 0.19 37.35 47.62
C ASN A 1110 -0.44 38.65 47.12
N GLY A 1111 -1.60 38.54 46.47
CA GLY A 1111 -2.44 39.64 46.03
C GLY A 1111 -3.66 39.71 46.94
N THR A 1112 -3.71 40.75 47.78
CA THR A 1112 -4.83 41.13 48.64
C THR A 1112 -6.11 41.37 47.83
N LYS A 1113 -6.96 40.35 47.69
CA LYS A 1113 -8.40 40.52 47.43
C LYS A 1113 -9.17 39.43 48.16
N THR A 1114 -9.46 39.67 49.43
CA THR A 1114 -10.60 39.02 50.11
C THR A 1114 -11.88 39.54 49.46
N PRO A 1115 -12.68 38.71 48.76
CA PRO A 1115 -14.02 39.10 48.36
C PRO A 1115 -14.92 39.06 49.59
N ASP A 1116 -15.79 40.06 49.65
CA ASP A 1116 -16.77 40.35 50.68
C ASP A 1116 -17.71 39.15 50.97
N ILE A 1117 -18.03 38.94 52.24
CA ILE A 1117 -18.74 37.77 52.81
C ILE A 1117 -20.27 37.80 52.57
N LEU A 1118 -20.77 38.67 51.69
CA LEU A 1118 -22.22 38.86 51.49
C LEU A 1118 -22.73 38.63 50.05
N GLY A 1119 -21.96 37.97 49.19
CA GLY A 1119 -22.41 37.51 47.88
C GLY A 1119 -23.01 36.10 47.92
N VAL A 1120 -24.31 35.99 47.66
CA VAL A 1120 -25.12 34.76 47.66
C VAL A 1120 -24.50 33.65 46.79
N VAL A 1121 -24.00 32.60 47.44
CA VAL A 1121 -23.66 31.32 46.78
C VAL A 1121 -24.95 30.52 46.62
N ILE A 1122 -25.41 30.37 45.38
CA ILE A 1122 -26.42 29.39 45.02
C ILE A 1122 -25.73 28.02 44.97
N SER A 1123 -25.85 27.25 46.05
CA SER A 1123 -25.52 25.82 46.09
C SER A 1123 -26.77 24.98 45.84
N PRO A 1124 -26.67 23.80 45.18
CA PRO A 1124 -27.82 22.92 44.93
C PRO A 1124 -28.38 22.30 46.23
N PRO A 1125 -29.70 22.01 46.30
CA PRO A 1125 -30.43 21.82 47.55
C PRO A 1125 -30.41 20.38 48.10
N THR A 1126 -29.23 19.77 48.24
CA THR A 1126 -29.14 18.39 48.81
C THR A 1126 -28.05 18.16 49.85
N ALA A 1127 -27.30 19.19 50.27
CA ALA A 1127 -26.19 19.02 51.23
C ALA A 1127 -26.43 19.58 52.65
N ILE A 1128 -27.68 19.85 53.06
CA ILE A 1128 -27.99 20.47 54.37
C ILE A 1128 -27.99 19.49 55.55
N LEU A 1129 -27.84 18.18 55.32
CA LEU A 1129 -27.86 17.19 56.40
C LEU A 1129 -26.52 16.46 56.49
N ARG A 1130 -25.60 17.04 57.27
CA ARG A 1130 -24.47 16.42 58.03
C ARG A 1130 -23.12 17.09 57.76
N SER A 1131 -22.79 18.12 58.55
CA SER A 1131 -21.55 18.15 59.36
C SER A 1131 -21.44 19.48 60.13
N PRO A 1132 -20.94 19.48 61.39
CA PRO A 1132 -20.72 20.69 62.16
C PRO A 1132 -19.44 21.40 61.72
N ALA A 1133 -19.42 22.72 61.93
CA ALA A 1133 -18.31 23.61 61.73
C ALA A 1133 -17.00 23.10 62.35
N ALA A 1134 -15.93 23.08 61.56
CA ALA A 1134 -14.56 22.98 62.04
C ALA A 1134 -13.81 24.25 61.61
N THR A 1135 -13.79 25.22 62.53
CA THR A 1135 -12.88 26.36 62.53
C THR A 1135 -11.47 25.89 62.88
N GLY A 1136 -10.48 26.28 62.07
CA GLY A 1136 -9.07 26.31 62.45
C GLY A 1136 -8.26 25.05 62.16
N LEU A 1137 -7.39 25.11 61.14
CA LEU A 1137 -6.03 24.53 61.14
C LEU A 1137 -5.31 24.93 59.85
N THR A 1138 -4.52 26.01 59.92
CA THR A 1138 -3.45 26.27 58.96
C THR A 1138 -2.35 25.23 59.17
N LYS A 1139 -2.23 24.27 58.25
CA LYS A 1139 -1.03 23.43 58.11
C LYS A 1139 -0.32 23.82 56.82
N THR A 1140 0.89 24.33 56.96
CA THR A 1140 1.89 24.45 55.90
C THR A 1140 2.47 23.07 55.64
N TYR A 1141 2.34 22.58 54.39
CA TYR A 1141 2.86 21.27 53.98
C TYR A 1141 4.23 21.45 53.33
N VAL A 1142 5.22 20.70 53.80
CA VAL A 1142 6.56 20.61 53.21
C VAL A 1142 6.78 19.16 52.76
N ASN A 1143 7.22 18.99 51.51
CA ASN A 1143 7.74 17.76 50.88
C ASN A 1143 6.97 16.44 51.09
N ASN A 1144 6.33 15.96 50.01
CA ASN A 1144 5.95 14.56 49.78
C ASN A 1144 4.88 13.90 50.66
N ASP A 1145 4.11 14.66 51.43
CA ASP A 1145 3.05 14.12 52.29
C ASP A 1145 1.87 13.49 51.51
N PHE A 1146 1.67 13.89 50.24
CA PHE A 1146 0.61 13.36 49.37
C PHE A 1146 0.80 11.89 48.97
N ARG A 1147 2.05 11.38 48.92
CA ARG A 1147 2.31 9.99 48.53
C ARG A 1147 2.07 9.01 49.68
N GLN A 1148 2.29 9.43 50.93
CA GLN A 1148 2.08 8.56 52.10
C GLN A 1148 0.60 8.44 52.47
N LEU A 1149 -0.21 9.50 52.32
CA LEU A 1149 -1.65 9.46 52.63
C LEU A 1149 -2.47 8.57 51.67
N ARG A 1150 -2.00 8.31 50.44
CA ARG A 1150 -2.67 7.40 49.48
C ARG A 1150 -2.37 5.91 49.71
N GLN A 1151 -1.35 5.59 50.51
CA GLN A 1151 -0.97 4.21 50.81
C GLN A 1151 -1.68 3.64 52.04
N VAL A 1152 -2.39 4.46 52.83
CA VAL A 1152 -3.19 4.01 53.97
C VAL A 1152 -4.61 3.66 53.51
N GLN A 1153 -5.02 2.41 53.69
CA GLN A 1153 -6.32 1.88 53.22
C GLN A 1153 -7.55 2.66 53.74
N SER A 1154 -7.45 3.39 54.85
CA SER A 1154 -8.56 4.17 55.43
C SER A 1154 -8.90 5.46 54.68
N ALA A 1155 -8.01 5.98 53.83
CA ALA A 1155 -8.20 7.24 53.11
C ALA A 1155 -8.88 7.09 51.73
N ARG A 1156 -9.16 5.85 51.28
CA ARG A 1156 -9.73 5.57 49.94
C ARG A 1156 -11.25 5.76 49.82
N LEU A 1157 -11.94 6.11 50.90
CA LEU A 1157 -13.41 6.07 50.93
C LEU A 1157 -14.12 7.40 50.66
N ASN A 1158 -13.44 8.52 50.38
CA ASN A 1158 -14.13 9.81 50.12
C ASN A 1158 -13.35 10.79 49.24
N THR A 1159 -13.15 10.48 47.97
CA THR A 1159 -12.81 11.50 46.95
C THR A 1159 -13.65 11.31 45.69
N SER A 1160 -14.89 11.80 45.71
CA SER A 1160 -15.81 11.82 44.57
C SER A 1160 -15.60 13.04 43.65
N ARG A 1161 -14.36 13.50 43.48
CA ARG A 1161 -14.04 14.58 42.52
C ARG A 1161 -13.23 13.99 41.38
N LEU A 1162 -13.77 14.10 40.16
CA LEU A 1162 -13.05 13.84 38.92
C LEU A 1162 -11.81 14.76 38.84
N PRO A 1163 -10.69 14.28 38.27
CA PRO A 1163 -9.53 15.12 38.06
C PRO A 1163 -9.89 16.25 37.09
N SER A 1164 -9.60 17.49 37.49
CA SER A 1164 -9.64 18.64 36.60
C SER A 1164 -8.54 18.48 35.56
N THR A 1165 -8.94 18.32 34.30
CA THR A 1165 -8.08 18.47 33.13
C THR A 1165 -7.71 19.95 32.99
N HIS A 1166 -6.55 20.34 33.50
CA HIS A 1166 -5.82 21.44 32.88
C HIS A 1166 -5.22 20.86 31.60
N VAL A 1167 -5.74 21.30 30.45
CA VAL A 1167 -5.21 20.92 29.14
C VAL A 1167 -3.90 21.69 28.93
N ASP A 1168 -2.83 20.93 28.72
CA ASP A 1168 -1.49 21.42 28.44
C ASP A 1168 -1.43 22.10 27.06
N VAL A 1169 -1.35 23.42 27.04
CA VAL A 1169 -1.09 24.24 25.83
C VAL A 1169 0.34 24.01 25.28
N SER A 1170 1.20 23.33 26.04
CA SER A 1170 2.61 23.06 25.70
C SER A 1170 2.82 21.90 24.72
N PHE A 1171 1.81 21.04 24.49
CA PHE A 1171 1.96 19.86 23.61
C PHE A 1171 1.84 20.21 22.12
N ILE A 1172 0.91 21.11 21.75
CA ILE A 1172 0.69 21.57 20.36
C ILE A 1172 1.94 22.31 19.83
N ARG A 1173 2.58 23.14 20.68
CA ARG A 1173 3.81 23.87 20.32
C ARG A 1173 5.03 22.98 20.07
N ARG A 1174 5.02 21.74 20.58
CA ARG A 1174 6.11 20.77 20.38
C ARG A 1174 6.00 20.04 19.04
N ALA A 1175 4.78 19.78 18.56
CA ALA A 1175 4.54 19.20 17.24
C ALA A 1175 4.94 20.17 16.11
N GLN A 1176 4.51 21.44 16.20
CA GLN A 1176 4.90 22.51 15.27
C GLN A 1176 6.42 22.77 15.26
N PHE A 1177 7.13 22.52 16.37
CA PHE A 1177 8.59 22.66 16.42
C PHE A 1177 9.34 21.48 15.79
N LEU A 1178 8.79 20.26 15.86
CA LEU A 1178 9.38 19.07 15.23
C LEU A 1178 9.32 19.12 13.70
N GLU A 1179 8.27 19.74 13.15
CA GLU A 1179 8.08 19.95 11.70
C GLU A 1179 9.17 20.86 11.09
N MET A 1180 9.52 21.95 11.79
CA MET A 1180 10.55 22.93 11.40
C MET A 1180 11.97 22.34 11.31
N LEU A 1181 12.25 21.27 12.07
CA LEU A 1181 13.57 20.63 12.10
C LEU A 1181 13.81 19.67 10.92
N THR A 1182 12.74 19.25 10.27
CA THR A 1182 12.76 18.21 9.22
C THR A 1182 12.67 18.78 7.80
N GLU A 1183 12.16 20.01 7.63
CA GLU A 1183 12.21 20.73 6.34
C GLU A 1183 13.63 21.08 5.88
N THR A 1184 14.61 21.04 6.78
CA THR A 1184 16.00 21.51 6.53
C THR A 1184 17.00 20.36 6.27
N GLN A 1185 16.53 19.14 6.00
CA GLN A 1185 17.41 17.99 5.72
C GLN A 1185 18.02 18.01 4.30
N ASP A 1186 18.94 18.94 4.08
CA ASP A 1186 20.13 18.74 3.24
C ASP A 1186 21.35 18.98 4.14
N PHE A 1187 21.86 17.92 4.78
CA PHE A 1187 23.10 18.01 5.58
C PHE A 1187 24.31 18.16 4.64
N ALA A 1188 24.65 19.38 4.27
CA ALA A 1188 25.97 19.70 3.74
C ALA A 1188 26.98 19.80 4.90
N LEU A 1189 27.72 18.72 5.17
CA LEU A 1189 28.89 18.75 6.03
C LEU A 1189 29.97 19.63 5.39
N LEU A 1190 30.08 20.89 5.82
CA LEU A 1190 31.21 21.75 5.49
C LEU A 1190 32.42 21.33 6.34
N GLU A 1191 33.36 20.63 5.71
CA GLU A 1191 34.71 20.40 6.23
C GLU A 1191 35.41 21.74 6.48
N ASN A 1192 35.94 21.94 7.69
CA ASN A 1192 36.90 23.01 7.97
C ASN A 1192 38.31 22.41 8.13
N PRO A 1193 39.36 23.02 7.55
CA PRO A 1193 40.71 22.48 7.57
C PRO A 1193 41.40 22.78 8.92
N ALA A 1194 42.12 21.78 9.44
CA ALA A 1194 42.97 21.91 10.61
C ALA A 1194 44.16 22.86 10.35
N PRO A 1195 44.63 23.62 11.37
CA PRO A 1195 45.99 24.10 11.42
C PRO A 1195 46.84 23.32 12.44
N GLU A 1196 48.12 23.26 12.10
CA GLU A 1196 49.17 22.35 12.56
C GLU A 1196 49.65 22.51 14.01
N MET A 1197 50.19 21.38 14.50
CA MET A 1197 51.11 21.14 15.61
C MET A 1197 52.08 22.28 15.99
N LEU A 1198 52.45 22.35 17.29
CA LEU A 1198 53.85 22.53 17.74
C LEU A 1198 54.12 21.99 19.17
N LEU A 1199 54.96 20.95 19.22
CA LEU A 1199 56.08 20.65 20.16
C LEU A 1199 55.89 20.36 21.67
N ALA A 1200 56.35 19.14 22.02
CA ALA A 1200 56.87 18.63 23.31
C ALA A 1200 58.21 19.35 23.72
N PRO A 1201 59.03 18.98 24.76
CA PRO A 1201 59.16 17.67 25.47
C PRO A 1201 59.63 17.66 26.96
N ALA A 1202 59.74 16.44 27.53
CA ALA A 1202 60.86 15.88 28.36
C ALA A 1202 60.36 14.96 29.50
N MET A 1203 60.57 13.63 29.41
CA MET A 1203 61.61 12.82 30.13
C MET A 1203 61.34 12.60 31.63
N HIS A 1204 61.49 11.44 32.29
CA HIS A 1204 62.03 10.11 31.98
C HIS A 1204 61.76 9.16 33.20
N LEU A 1205 61.89 7.84 32.98
CA LEU A 1205 62.29 6.76 33.91
C LEU A 1205 61.22 5.86 34.58
N ASP A 1206 61.12 4.66 33.99
CA ASP A 1206 60.90 3.33 34.57
C ASP A 1206 61.86 3.02 35.76
N PRO A 1207 61.58 2.04 36.66
CA PRO A 1207 61.43 0.61 36.28
C PRO A 1207 60.46 -0.27 37.12
N SER A 1208 60.14 -1.44 36.55
CA SER A 1208 59.59 -2.65 37.19
C SER A 1208 60.61 -3.33 38.15
N PRO A 1209 60.24 -4.28 39.06
CA PRO A 1209 59.97 -5.71 38.71
C PRO A 1209 58.91 -6.43 39.60
N ILE A 1210 58.17 -7.44 39.11
CA ILE A 1210 58.34 -8.92 39.21
C ILE A 1210 58.46 -9.51 40.63
N VAL A 1211 57.69 -10.59 40.87
CA VAL A 1211 57.97 -11.89 41.58
C VAL A 1211 56.75 -12.28 42.46
N GLU A 1212 56.32 -13.52 42.70
CA GLU A 1212 56.29 -14.87 42.10
C GLU A 1212 55.79 -15.81 43.23
N TYR A 1213 55.14 -16.92 42.85
CA TYR A 1213 55.02 -18.22 43.56
C TYR A 1213 53.95 -18.56 44.64
N GLN A 1214 53.26 -19.67 44.29
CA GLN A 1214 53.11 -20.96 45.01
C GLN A 1214 51.73 -21.37 45.59
N ASP A 1215 51.11 -22.30 44.85
CA ASP A 1215 50.57 -23.61 45.22
C ASP A 1215 49.73 -23.78 46.51
N ILE A 1216 48.56 -24.44 46.36
CA ILE A 1216 48.28 -25.81 46.87
C ILE A 1216 46.77 -26.16 46.69
N ILE A 1217 46.55 -27.29 46.00
CA ILE A 1217 45.36 -28.15 45.80
C ILE A 1217 44.93 -28.84 47.14
N PRO A 1218 43.85 -29.65 47.34
CA PRO A 1218 42.59 -29.95 46.61
C PRO A 1218 41.29 -29.85 47.45
N GLY A 1219 40.13 -29.99 46.77
CA GLY A 1219 39.23 -31.11 47.08
C GLY A 1219 37.80 -30.80 47.52
N LEU A 1220 36.88 -30.69 46.55
CA LEU A 1220 35.65 -31.49 46.43
C LEU A 1220 34.98 -31.24 45.08
#